data_AF-A0A945UQF9-F1
#
_entry.id   AF-A0A945UQF9-F1
#
_cell.length_a   1.000
_cell.length_b   1.000
_cell.length_c   1.000
_cell.angle_alpha   90.00
_cell.angle_beta   90.00
_cell.angle_gamma   90.00
#
_symmetry.space_group_name_H-M   'P 1'
#
loop_
_entity.id
_entity.type
_entity.pdbx_description
1 polymer ?
#
loop_
_entity_poly.entity_id
_entity_poly.type
_entity_poly.pdbx_seq_one_letter_code
_entity_poly.pdbx_strand_id
1 'polypeptide(L)'
;SLTAVGGTGHMLDGGTGDDVVRATGGSGHTLSGGSGNDTLLSVASGSTLDGGEGNDYISFAGSNSTADGGTGNDHIAVAGDMNTANAGEGEDLIDVYGINATANGDADNDTLITKAGSANNTLNGGEGSDVLTAEGGQGNVLNGGAGADVLTAIVGGNTLDGGDGNDSLTGSSGDDTLIGGWGSDVINGGAGDDAITAFGSSNVLDGEAGNDAIAASGQFNTLNGGEGNDVLSAYDGVNTLDGGAGDDSITVGGHYNSVQGGDGNDDITAHYGTGSHIDGGAGDDTVSASGYWQHVTDLEGNNTVNVYGTANTVLTGDGNDVLSSSGEGNVLNAGDGDDVLNGGSGSDILIGGEGSDTINGGAGNDFITADDFGNIVDGGAGSDSIVFDNYSGYNTVNGGDGNDAIHFNGSGNFNTVDGGAGNDTIVADDNSSPFSLMLNQFDGGSGDDKIQSGGLANTLDGGAGNDTLVSTGIDNQLDGGAGNDVLAGGAGNETYTFNLGDGSDAIVDLGGSDVLQVNGDVADWSNIDIQATKGDDGSFLNLMFSEGGNQLGDVTIDLANGSMVETLRMGDGSELSVQDIYDSALEISTVNLDAMSASLDAVLDGPDGTSETGDLMEMVFAADNASDFQDDPAEGEFFA
;
A
#
# COMPACT_ATOMS: atom_id res chain seq x y z
N SER A 1 27.05 49.17 54.00
CA SER A 1 28.10 48.13 53.74
C SER A 1 28.54 47.42 55.02
N LEU A 2 28.34 46.09 55.06
CA LEU A 2 28.70 45.18 56.15
C LEU A 2 29.62 44.06 55.64
N THR A 3 30.55 43.56 56.47
CA THR A 3 31.44 42.45 56.08
C THR A 3 31.75 41.52 57.24
N ALA A 4 31.50 40.22 57.06
CA ALA A 4 32.03 39.14 57.88
C ALA A 4 33.28 38.51 57.24
N VAL A 5 34.27 38.19 58.09
CA VAL A 5 35.55 37.58 57.69
C VAL A 5 35.79 36.33 58.55
N GLY A 6 35.51 35.15 57.99
CA GLY A 6 35.64 33.88 58.70
C GLY A 6 34.53 33.63 59.73
N GLY A 7 34.70 32.59 60.55
CA GLY A 7 33.74 32.23 61.60
C GLY A 7 32.57 31.37 61.11
N THR A 8 31.55 31.22 61.94
CA THR A 8 30.34 30.45 61.62
C THR A 8 29.10 31.18 62.14
N GLY A 9 28.00 31.20 61.40
CA GLY A 9 26.72 31.67 61.95
C GLY A 9 26.57 33.19 62.10
N HIS A 10 27.30 34.00 61.32
CA HIS A 10 27.11 35.45 61.36
C HIS A 10 25.78 35.85 60.71
N MET A 11 25.07 36.80 61.33
CA MET A 11 23.89 37.45 60.77
C MET A 11 24.23 38.90 60.41
N LEU A 12 24.03 39.29 59.17
CA LEU A 12 24.31 40.61 58.62
C LEU A 12 23.03 41.16 57.97
N ASP A 13 22.72 42.43 58.19
CA ASP A 13 21.49 43.10 57.73
C ASP A 13 21.88 44.52 57.23
N GLY A 14 21.55 44.84 55.97
CA GLY A 14 21.81 46.13 55.34
C GLY A 14 20.85 47.23 55.83
N GLY A 15 19.58 46.90 55.98
CA GLY A 15 18.54 47.79 56.49
C GLY A 15 17.85 48.58 55.39
N THR A 16 18.14 49.88 55.24
CA THR A 16 17.44 50.74 54.27
C THR A 16 18.41 51.49 53.37
N GLY A 17 18.09 51.56 52.09
CA GLY A 17 18.91 52.13 51.03
C GLY A 17 19.91 51.13 50.48
N ASP A 18 20.52 51.48 49.35
CA ASP A 18 21.44 50.60 48.62
C ASP A 18 22.69 50.22 49.45
N ASP A 19 22.78 48.95 49.81
CA ASP A 19 23.75 48.37 50.70
C ASP A 19 24.65 47.33 50.03
N VAL A 20 25.77 47.02 50.70
CA VAL A 20 26.72 46.00 50.24
C VAL A 20 27.06 45.09 51.41
N VAL A 21 26.55 43.86 51.41
CA VAL A 21 26.67 42.89 52.50
C VAL A 21 27.54 41.72 52.05
N ARG A 22 28.58 41.38 52.82
CA ARG A 22 29.61 40.41 52.38
C ARG A 22 30.00 39.38 53.43
N ALA A 23 30.16 38.12 53.02
CA ALA A 23 30.79 37.05 53.80
C ALA A 23 31.95 36.41 53.01
N THR A 24 33.18 36.60 53.49
CA THR A 24 34.41 36.25 52.73
C THR A 24 35.04 34.91 53.13
N GLY A 25 34.34 34.10 53.92
CA GLY A 25 34.77 32.77 54.35
C GLY A 25 34.11 32.37 55.67
N GLY A 26 34.20 31.09 56.04
CA GLY A 26 33.42 30.53 57.13
C GLY A 26 32.31 29.61 56.61
N SER A 27 31.27 29.41 57.40
CA SER A 27 30.09 28.64 56.99
C SER A 27 28.83 29.07 57.74
N GLY A 28 27.66 28.88 57.13
CA GLY A 28 26.39 29.06 57.83
C GLY A 28 26.03 30.52 58.09
N HIS A 29 26.39 31.46 57.22
CA HIS A 29 26.07 32.88 57.42
C HIS A 29 24.66 33.20 56.90
N THR A 30 24.00 34.19 57.51
CA THR A 30 22.75 34.78 57.02
C THR A 30 23.01 36.23 56.65
N LEU A 31 22.73 36.59 55.39
CA LEU A 31 22.87 37.95 54.87
C LEU A 31 21.49 38.44 54.42
N SER A 32 21.11 39.64 54.81
CA SER A 32 19.89 40.33 54.34
C SER A 32 20.24 41.71 53.80
N GLY A 33 19.70 42.07 52.62
CA GLY A 33 19.82 43.41 52.03
C GLY A 33 18.92 44.40 52.76
N GLY A 34 17.61 44.13 52.76
CA GLY A 34 16.61 44.95 53.40
C GLY A 34 15.75 45.65 52.36
N SER A 35 15.71 46.98 52.36
CA SER A 35 15.03 47.75 51.30
C SER A 35 16.04 48.59 50.53
N GLY A 36 15.95 48.66 49.21
CA GLY A 36 16.91 49.36 48.35
C GLY A 36 17.50 48.42 47.32
N ASN A 37 18.38 48.92 46.45
CA ASN A 37 19.06 48.05 45.48
C ASN A 37 20.39 47.59 46.07
N ASP A 38 20.40 46.38 46.61
CA ASP A 38 21.46 45.85 47.45
C ASP A 38 22.41 44.93 46.67
N THR A 39 23.60 44.74 47.24
CA THR A 39 24.60 43.80 46.72
C THR A 39 25.05 42.85 47.80
N LEU A 40 24.68 41.57 47.67
CA LEU A 40 25.02 40.51 48.62
C LEU A 40 26.09 39.59 48.02
N LEU A 41 27.20 39.38 48.73
CA LEU A 41 28.30 38.51 48.27
C LEU A 41 28.69 37.46 49.31
N SER A 42 28.69 36.18 48.96
CA SER A 42 29.19 35.10 49.85
C SER A 42 30.04 34.08 49.11
N VAL A 43 31.11 33.61 49.75
CA VAL A 43 31.88 32.43 49.27
C VAL A 43 31.89 31.29 50.29
N ALA A 44 31.03 31.40 51.31
CA ALA A 44 30.95 30.47 52.42
C ALA A 44 29.85 29.43 52.20
N SER A 45 30.16 28.16 52.45
CA SER A 45 29.20 27.06 52.38
C SER A 45 28.09 27.18 53.43
N GLY A 46 26.91 26.66 53.13
CA GLY A 46 25.79 26.62 54.06
C GLY A 46 25.14 27.98 54.33
N SER A 47 25.39 28.99 53.49
CA SER A 47 24.92 30.35 53.75
C SER A 47 23.49 30.56 53.22
N THR A 48 22.74 31.45 53.86
CA THR A 48 21.44 31.95 53.41
C THR A 48 21.57 33.43 53.08
N LEU A 49 21.08 33.84 51.92
CA LEU A 49 21.09 35.22 51.44
C LEU A 49 19.65 35.61 51.07
N ASP A 50 19.26 36.84 51.38
CA ASP A 50 17.91 37.38 51.19
C ASP A 50 18.07 38.84 50.71
N GLY A 51 17.72 39.14 49.46
CA GLY A 51 17.85 40.47 48.88
C GLY A 51 16.91 41.46 49.58
N GLY A 52 15.61 41.18 49.50
CA GLY A 52 14.56 41.94 50.19
C GLY A 52 13.73 42.73 49.21
N GLU A 53 13.52 44.03 49.46
CA GLU A 53 12.79 44.90 48.53
C GLU A 53 13.76 45.68 47.63
N GLY A 54 13.66 45.56 46.32
CA GLY A 54 14.42 46.36 45.36
C GLY A 54 14.98 45.52 44.22
N ASN A 55 15.83 46.10 43.39
CA ASN A 55 16.53 45.34 42.36
C ASN A 55 17.93 45.01 42.85
N ASP A 56 18.10 43.78 43.30
CA ASP A 56 19.26 43.31 44.03
C ASP A 56 20.24 42.52 43.15
N TYR A 57 21.50 42.53 43.56
CA TYR A 57 22.54 41.69 42.98
C TYR A 57 23.10 40.73 44.04
N ILE A 58 22.81 39.45 43.88
CA ILE A 58 23.26 38.41 44.81
C ILE A 58 24.29 37.53 44.10
N SER A 59 25.52 37.46 44.60
CA SER A 59 26.53 36.52 44.10
C SER A 59 27.03 35.62 45.22
N PHE A 60 26.84 34.32 45.05
CA PHE A 60 27.23 33.36 46.07
C PHE A 60 27.89 32.11 45.51
N ALA A 61 28.83 31.58 46.30
CA ALA A 61 29.58 30.38 46.00
C ALA A 61 29.71 29.49 47.25
N GLY A 62 30.33 28.33 47.06
CA GLY A 62 30.51 27.32 48.09
C GLY A 62 29.59 26.13 47.85
N SER A 63 29.11 25.50 48.91
CA SER A 63 28.18 24.38 48.78
C SER A 63 27.03 24.47 49.77
N ASN A 64 25.86 23.95 49.39
CA ASN A 64 24.65 23.93 50.22
C ASN A 64 24.20 25.32 50.69
N SER A 65 24.37 26.33 49.87
CA SER A 65 23.90 27.70 50.14
C SER A 65 22.60 27.99 49.40
N THR A 66 21.79 28.89 49.96
CA THR A 66 20.51 29.32 49.39
C THR A 66 20.47 30.84 49.28
N ALA A 67 19.96 31.36 48.17
CA ALA A 67 19.64 32.76 47.98
C ALA A 67 18.17 32.94 47.60
N ASP A 68 17.60 34.06 47.99
CA ASP A 68 16.26 34.55 47.66
C ASP A 68 16.41 36.02 47.25
N GLY A 69 15.95 36.41 46.06
CA GLY A 69 16.03 37.79 45.56
C GLY A 69 15.07 38.70 46.32
N GLY A 70 13.82 38.25 46.50
CA GLY A 70 12.81 38.98 47.25
C GLY A 70 11.79 39.61 46.31
N THR A 71 11.69 40.93 46.26
CA THR A 71 10.76 41.64 45.36
C THR A 71 11.52 42.64 44.51
N GLY A 72 11.21 42.73 43.23
CA GLY A 72 11.89 43.58 42.27
C GLY A 72 12.65 42.74 41.26
N ASN A 73 13.32 43.38 40.31
CA ASN A 73 14.04 42.64 39.27
C ASN A 73 15.47 42.37 39.71
N ASP A 74 15.73 41.14 40.11
CA ASP A 74 16.94 40.68 40.76
C ASP A 74 17.89 39.96 39.81
N HIS A 75 19.19 40.02 40.12
CA HIS A 75 20.22 39.29 39.41
C HIS A 75 21.02 38.41 40.38
N ILE A 76 20.87 37.10 40.24
CA ILE A 76 21.49 36.11 41.10
C ILE A 76 22.57 35.33 40.32
N ALA A 77 23.82 35.38 40.78
CA ALA A 77 24.93 34.61 40.24
C ALA A 77 25.38 33.52 41.24
N VAL A 78 25.12 32.26 40.91
CA VAL A 78 25.40 31.10 41.78
C VAL A 78 26.55 30.24 41.23
N ALA A 79 27.51 29.88 42.07
CA ALA A 79 28.63 29.00 41.72
C ALA A 79 28.84 27.93 42.79
N GLY A 80 29.61 26.88 42.49
CA GLY A 80 29.92 25.81 43.44
C GLY A 80 28.98 24.60 43.30
N ASP A 81 28.65 23.91 44.39
CA ASP A 81 27.97 22.60 44.35
C ASP A 81 26.72 22.58 45.25
N MET A 82 25.60 22.02 44.78
CA MET A 82 24.35 21.87 45.55
C MET A 82 23.84 23.19 46.14
N ASN A 83 23.78 24.24 45.34
CA ASN A 83 23.28 25.55 45.76
C ASN A 83 21.89 25.81 45.17
N THR A 84 21.08 26.59 45.88
CA THR A 84 19.72 26.97 45.45
C THR A 84 19.61 28.48 45.30
N ALA A 85 19.09 28.95 44.18
CA ALA A 85 18.74 30.34 43.94
C ALA A 85 17.24 30.44 43.65
N ASN A 86 16.53 31.24 44.43
CA ASN A 86 15.14 31.61 44.19
C ASN A 86 15.12 33.07 43.73
N ALA A 87 14.45 33.34 42.63
CA ALA A 87 14.27 34.64 42.01
C ALA A 87 13.48 35.58 42.95
N GLY A 88 12.24 35.22 43.28
CA GLY A 88 11.33 36.08 44.04
C GLY A 88 10.20 36.62 43.18
N GLU A 89 9.64 37.77 43.54
CA GLU A 89 8.67 38.50 42.71
C GLU A 89 9.42 39.45 41.76
N GLY A 90 9.17 39.40 40.45
CA GLY A 90 9.84 40.27 39.47
C GLY A 90 10.32 39.50 38.25
N GLU A 91 10.70 40.21 37.18
CA GLU A 91 11.36 39.57 36.03
C GLU A 91 12.87 39.49 36.30
N ASP A 92 13.34 38.30 36.66
CA ASP A 92 14.65 38.07 37.26
C ASP A 92 15.63 37.37 36.33
N LEU A 93 16.92 37.46 36.69
CA LEU A 93 18.01 36.77 36.00
C LEU A 93 18.80 35.90 36.97
N ILE A 94 18.88 34.60 36.70
CA ILE A 94 19.75 33.68 37.45
C ILE A 94 20.85 33.11 36.54
N ASP A 95 22.12 33.47 36.81
CA ASP A 95 23.30 32.87 36.17
C ASP A 95 23.88 31.74 37.04
N VAL A 96 23.90 30.52 36.51
CA VAL A 96 24.39 29.31 37.19
C VAL A 96 25.76 28.89 36.64
N TYR A 97 26.81 29.10 37.42
CA TYR A 97 28.19 28.66 37.15
C TYR A 97 28.57 27.34 37.87
N GLY A 98 27.66 26.81 38.69
CA GLY A 98 27.90 25.64 39.55
C GLY A 98 27.52 24.29 38.93
N ILE A 99 27.60 23.24 39.74
CA ILE A 99 27.09 21.89 39.45
C ILE A 99 26.02 21.52 40.48
N ASN A 100 25.08 20.66 40.11
CA ASN A 100 23.99 20.22 40.99
C ASN A 100 23.21 21.39 41.62
N ALA A 101 23.17 22.56 40.96
CA ALA A 101 22.46 23.72 41.47
C ALA A 101 20.97 23.67 41.07
N THR A 102 20.13 24.37 41.85
CA THR A 102 18.72 24.59 41.54
C THR A 102 18.48 26.09 41.40
N ALA A 103 17.90 26.51 40.29
CA ALA A 103 17.44 27.89 40.05
C ALA A 103 15.91 27.86 39.88
N ASN A 104 15.19 28.77 40.53
CA ASN A 104 13.73 28.90 40.48
C ASN A 104 13.36 30.34 40.09
N GLY A 105 12.51 30.52 39.06
CA GLY A 105 11.99 31.82 38.57
C GLY A 105 10.76 32.32 39.33
N ASP A 106 9.90 31.41 39.78
CA ASP A 106 8.66 31.70 40.53
C ASP A 106 7.43 31.98 39.66
N ALA A 107 6.86 33.19 39.59
CA ALA A 107 5.55 33.41 38.93
C ALA A 107 5.53 34.49 37.84
N ASP A 108 6.68 35.09 37.57
CA ASP A 108 6.87 36.18 36.62
C ASP A 108 7.66 35.67 35.39
N ASN A 109 8.08 36.55 34.47
CA ASN A 109 8.83 36.12 33.29
C ASN A 109 10.33 36.16 33.59
N ASP A 110 10.93 35.01 33.84
CA ASP A 110 12.29 34.91 34.34
C ASP A 110 13.27 34.37 33.29
N THR A 111 14.54 34.72 33.47
CA THR A 111 15.64 34.22 32.64
C THR A 111 16.63 33.43 33.49
N LEU A 112 16.72 32.13 33.25
CA LEU A 112 17.60 31.23 34.00
C LEU A 112 18.65 30.65 33.04
N ILE A 113 19.93 30.84 33.33
CA ILE A 113 21.01 30.45 32.41
C ILE A 113 22.11 29.68 33.14
N THR A 114 22.38 28.44 32.74
CA THR A 114 23.62 27.77 33.10
C THR A 114 24.77 28.22 32.20
N LYS A 115 25.97 28.32 32.77
CA LYS A 115 27.18 28.74 32.06
C LYS A 115 28.09 27.56 31.76
N ALA A 116 28.98 27.75 30.80
CA ALA A 116 29.94 26.71 30.37
C ALA A 116 30.70 26.07 31.56
N GLY A 117 30.69 24.73 31.60
CA GLY A 117 31.36 23.94 32.66
C GLY A 117 30.49 23.61 33.88
N SER A 118 29.24 24.08 33.89
CA SER A 118 28.19 23.59 34.78
C SER A 118 27.71 22.19 34.34
N ALA A 119 27.00 21.43 35.20
CA ALA A 119 26.39 20.13 34.88
C ALA A 119 25.39 19.71 35.97
N ASN A 120 24.42 18.85 35.60
CA ASN A 120 23.38 18.32 36.48
C ASN A 120 22.57 19.40 37.23
N ASN A 121 22.34 20.56 36.61
CA ASN A 121 21.57 21.62 37.25
C ASN A 121 20.08 21.48 36.94
N THR A 122 19.25 22.03 37.83
CA THR A 122 17.80 22.14 37.63
C THR A 122 17.44 23.62 37.51
N LEU A 123 16.74 23.97 36.44
CA LEU A 123 16.19 25.30 36.20
C LEU A 123 14.67 25.14 36.17
N ASN A 124 13.97 25.88 37.02
CA ASN A 124 12.52 25.88 37.08
C ASN A 124 12.04 27.31 36.78
N GLY A 125 11.29 27.51 35.70
CA GLY A 125 10.65 28.78 35.37
C GLY A 125 9.55 29.08 36.39
N GLY A 126 8.44 28.36 36.28
CA GLY A 126 7.33 28.43 37.23
C GLY A 126 6.04 28.82 36.53
N GLU A 127 5.31 29.83 37.02
CA GLU A 127 4.29 30.49 36.20
C GLU A 127 4.97 31.63 35.42
N GLY A 128 4.52 31.95 34.22
CA GLY A 128 5.11 33.02 33.41
C GLY A 128 5.60 32.53 32.06
N SER A 129 6.11 33.43 31.23
CA SER A 129 6.76 33.08 29.96
C SER A 129 8.27 33.18 30.17
N ASP A 130 8.88 32.05 30.49
CA ASP A 130 10.26 31.97 30.95
C ASP A 130 11.26 31.66 29.84
N VAL A 131 12.51 32.03 30.05
CA VAL A 131 13.64 31.69 29.17
C VAL A 131 14.69 30.91 29.95
N LEU A 132 14.80 29.62 29.66
CA LEU A 132 15.74 28.71 30.31
C LEU A 132 16.81 28.26 29.32
N THR A 133 18.08 28.56 29.59
CA THR A 133 19.20 28.15 28.73
C THR A 133 20.24 27.34 29.50
N ALA A 134 20.59 26.15 29.04
CA ALA A 134 21.76 25.42 29.47
C ALA A 134 22.93 25.57 28.48
N GLU A 135 23.85 26.52 28.72
CA GLU A 135 25.00 26.73 27.82
C GLU A 135 26.07 25.62 27.91
N GLY A 136 25.99 24.73 28.90
CA GLY A 136 26.95 23.64 29.05
C GLY A 136 26.56 22.59 30.09
N GLY A 137 27.25 21.45 29.98
CA GLY A 137 27.07 20.33 30.90
C GLY A 137 26.06 19.31 30.43
N GLN A 138 26.23 18.07 30.87
CA GLN A 138 25.25 17.00 30.69
C GLN A 138 24.29 16.94 31.89
N GLY A 139 23.12 16.34 31.68
CA GLY A 139 22.17 15.99 32.73
C GLY A 139 21.45 17.18 33.34
N ASN A 140 21.40 18.33 32.66
CA ASN A 140 20.58 19.43 33.15
C ASN A 140 19.09 19.13 32.96
N VAL A 141 18.27 19.67 33.85
CA VAL A 141 16.81 19.59 33.82
C VAL A 141 16.27 21.00 33.74
N LEU A 142 15.52 21.32 32.68
CA LEU A 142 14.87 22.60 32.46
C LEU A 142 13.36 22.35 32.50
N ASN A 143 12.66 23.00 33.42
CA ASN A 143 11.20 22.93 33.54
C ASN A 143 10.63 24.34 33.32
N GLY A 144 9.88 24.57 32.25
CA GLY A 144 9.20 25.82 31.94
C GLY A 144 8.11 26.11 32.96
N GLY A 145 7.10 25.24 33.01
CA GLY A 145 6.03 25.32 33.98
C GLY A 145 4.72 25.72 33.30
N ALA A 146 4.16 26.88 33.62
CA ALA A 146 2.92 27.34 33.03
C ALA A 146 3.13 28.67 32.32
N GLY A 147 2.91 28.70 31.00
CA GLY A 147 2.93 29.94 30.22
C GLY A 147 3.34 29.70 28.78
N ALA A 148 4.38 30.35 28.30
CA ALA A 148 4.85 30.13 26.94
C ALA A 148 6.36 30.29 26.99
N ASP A 149 7.02 29.16 27.15
CA ASP A 149 8.39 29.09 27.62
C ASP A 149 9.35 28.80 26.48
N VAL A 150 10.58 29.27 26.61
CA VAL A 150 11.68 28.99 25.68
C VAL A 150 12.78 28.26 26.41
N LEU A 151 12.95 26.98 26.10
CA LEU A 151 13.94 26.10 26.71
C LEU A 151 14.99 25.73 25.67
N THR A 152 16.27 25.91 26.00
CA THR A 152 17.38 25.55 25.12
C THR A 152 18.50 24.87 25.89
N ALA A 153 18.81 23.63 25.54
CA ALA A 153 20.07 22.98 25.86
C ALA A 153 21.01 23.06 24.65
N ILE A 154 22.31 23.22 24.88
CA ILE A 154 23.30 23.34 23.79
C ILE A 154 24.12 22.06 23.62
N VAL A 155 24.48 21.38 24.72
CA VAL A 155 25.36 20.20 24.70
C VAL A 155 24.99 19.17 25.76
N GLY A 156 25.28 17.91 25.45
CA GLY A 156 25.08 16.76 26.33
C GLY A 156 23.61 16.35 26.37
N GLY A 157 23.31 15.15 26.91
CA GLY A 157 21.92 14.74 27.10
C GLY A 157 21.28 15.42 28.30
N ASN A 158 20.15 16.10 28.09
CA ASN A 158 19.40 16.90 29.03
C ASN A 158 17.91 16.51 29.05
N THR A 159 17.16 17.07 29.98
CA THR A 159 15.70 16.93 30.04
C THR A 159 15.08 18.31 30.01
N LEU A 160 14.21 18.56 29.04
CA LEU A 160 13.44 19.79 28.86
C LEU A 160 11.95 19.44 28.98
N ASP A 161 11.24 20.15 29.85
CA ASP A 161 9.78 20.01 30.05
C ASP A 161 9.15 21.41 29.95
N GLY A 162 8.38 21.66 28.88
CA GLY A 162 7.68 22.92 28.64
C GLY A 162 6.57 23.15 29.66
N GLY A 163 5.64 22.20 29.74
CA GLY A 163 4.59 22.17 30.75
C GLY A 163 3.24 22.58 30.17
N ASP A 164 2.54 23.51 30.79
CA ASP A 164 1.28 24.02 30.29
C ASP A 164 1.52 25.26 29.42
N GLY A 165 1.05 25.22 28.17
CA GLY A 165 1.05 26.37 27.27
C GLY A 165 1.69 26.09 25.93
N ASN A 166 2.19 27.12 25.26
CA ASN A 166 2.74 26.98 23.91
C ASN A 166 4.24 27.19 23.96
N ASP A 167 4.99 26.10 24.04
CA ASP A 167 6.39 26.14 24.40
C ASP A 167 7.31 25.92 23.19
N SER A 168 8.55 26.42 23.29
CA SER A 168 9.60 26.23 22.29
C SER A 168 10.79 25.55 22.95
N LEU A 169 11.08 24.31 22.55
CA LEU A 169 12.15 23.50 23.12
C LEU A 169 13.23 23.18 22.07
N THR A 170 14.50 23.23 22.46
CA THR A 170 15.64 22.86 21.60
C THR A 170 16.71 22.11 22.38
N GLY A 171 17.03 20.87 21.98
CA GLY A 171 18.06 20.01 22.61
C GLY A 171 19.49 20.24 22.09
N SER A 172 19.59 20.54 20.79
CA SER A 172 20.83 20.80 20.04
C SER A 172 21.78 19.60 19.90
N SER A 173 22.42 19.12 20.96
CA SER A 173 23.37 18.02 20.82
C SER A 173 23.47 17.11 22.04
N GLY A 174 23.49 15.80 21.78
CA GLY A 174 23.43 14.73 22.77
C GLY A 174 22.00 14.23 22.92
N ASP A 175 21.87 13.00 23.42
CA ASP A 175 20.58 12.32 23.57
C ASP A 175 19.70 13.02 24.63
N ASP A 176 18.73 13.80 24.17
CA ASP A 176 17.87 14.66 24.98
C ASP A 176 16.48 14.03 25.21
N THR A 177 15.81 14.45 26.27
CA THR A 177 14.39 14.15 26.52
C THR A 177 13.61 15.46 26.52
N LEU A 178 12.71 15.63 25.55
CA LEU A 178 11.96 16.86 25.33
C LEU A 178 10.47 16.59 25.47
N ILE A 179 9.83 17.26 26.43
CA ILE A 179 8.41 17.12 26.73
C ILE A 179 7.76 18.48 26.50
N GLY A 180 6.93 18.62 25.47
CA GLY A 180 6.18 19.86 25.21
C GLY A 180 5.15 20.12 26.30
N GLY A 181 4.39 19.09 26.65
CA GLY A 181 3.31 19.18 27.63
C GLY A 181 1.97 19.50 26.96
N TRP A 182 1.16 20.38 27.55
CA TRP A 182 -0.16 20.74 27.05
C TRP A 182 -0.13 22.03 26.25
N GLY A 183 -0.36 21.94 24.95
CA GLY A 183 -0.73 23.10 24.16
C GLY A 183 -0.33 22.93 22.72
N SER A 184 0.31 23.95 22.15
CA SER A 184 0.82 23.94 20.79
C SER A 184 2.31 24.24 20.83
N ASP A 185 3.09 23.17 20.83
CA ASP A 185 4.51 23.21 21.09
C ASP A 185 5.33 23.10 19.80
N VAL A 186 6.52 23.68 19.83
CA VAL A 186 7.55 23.54 18.79
C VAL A 186 8.79 22.94 19.44
N ILE A 187 9.18 21.75 18.99
CA ILE A 187 10.29 21.00 19.59
C ILE A 187 11.27 20.59 18.49
N ASN A 188 12.55 20.87 18.70
CA ASN A 188 13.66 20.40 17.86
C ASN A 188 14.64 19.63 18.75
N GLY A 189 14.84 18.33 18.47
CA GLY A 189 15.78 17.46 19.17
C GLY A 189 17.22 17.91 18.92
N GLY A 190 17.63 17.86 17.65
CA GLY A 190 18.94 18.26 17.20
C GLY A 190 19.78 17.03 16.87
N ALA A 191 21.05 17.00 17.28
CA ALA A 191 21.91 15.86 17.02
C ALA A 191 21.97 14.92 18.23
N GLY A 192 21.59 13.66 18.11
CA GLY A 192 21.54 12.71 19.21
C GLY A 192 20.35 11.77 19.03
N ASP A 193 20.31 10.68 19.79
CA ASP A 193 19.11 9.84 19.80
C ASP A 193 18.11 10.45 20.80
N ASP A 194 17.16 11.25 20.32
CA ASP A 194 16.28 12.09 21.15
C ASP A 194 14.92 11.43 21.43
N ALA A 195 14.36 11.74 22.60
CA ALA A 195 13.01 11.30 23.00
C ALA A 195 12.08 12.51 23.12
N ILE A 196 11.17 12.66 22.16
CA ILE A 196 10.27 13.81 22.02
C ILE A 196 8.83 13.39 22.31
N THR A 197 8.12 14.12 23.18
CA THR A 197 6.70 13.89 23.43
C THR A 197 5.93 15.20 23.57
N ALA A 198 4.79 15.33 22.87
CA ALA A 198 3.88 16.47 23.02
C ALA A 198 2.40 16.03 23.07
N PHE A 199 1.59 16.77 23.83
CA PHE A 199 0.17 16.51 24.00
C PHE A 199 -0.66 17.76 23.64
N GLY A 200 -1.98 17.61 23.62
CA GLY A 200 -2.88 18.75 23.52
C GLY A 200 -3.31 19.08 22.10
N SER A 201 -2.92 20.25 21.60
CA SER A 201 -3.48 20.84 20.38
C SER A 201 -2.68 20.46 19.13
N SER A 202 -1.89 21.38 18.60
CA SER A 202 -1.16 21.21 17.34
C SER A 202 0.32 21.44 17.57
N ASN A 203 1.11 20.38 17.40
CA ASN A 203 2.52 20.35 17.72
C ASN A 203 3.37 20.18 16.46
N VAL A 204 4.55 20.78 16.46
CA VAL A 204 5.58 20.61 15.41
C VAL A 204 6.83 20.05 16.08
N LEU A 205 7.17 18.82 15.72
CA LEU A 205 8.23 18.02 16.35
C LEU A 205 9.23 17.60 15.28
N ASP A 206 10.51 17.86 15.53
CA ASP A 206 11.61 17.59 14.61
C ASP A 206 12.74 16.89 15.37
N GLY A 207 13.07 15.65 14.97
CA GLY A 207 14.16 14.87 15.56
C GLY A 207 15.53 15.39 15.14
N GLU A 208 15.67 15.66 13.83
CA GLU A 208 16.87 16.10 13.12
C GLU A 208 17.88 14.99 12.84
N ALA A 209 18.86 14.70 13.69
CA ALA A 209 19.90 13.72 13.36
C ALA A 209 20.16 12.75 14.51
N GLY A 210 19.95 11.47 14.28
CA GLY A 210 20.02 10.42 15.28
C GLY A 210 18.82 9.49 15.14
N ASN A 211 18.72 8.48 16.00
CA ASN A 211 17.57 7.57 15.98
C ASN A 211 16.57 8.07 17.02
N ASP A 212 15.60 8.84 16.56
CA ASP A 212 14.70 9.61 17.39
C ASP A 212 13.40 8.85 17.68
N ALA A 213 12.84 9.10 18.86
CA ALA A 213 11.55 8.57 19.28
C ALA A 213 10.58 9.73 19.50
N ILE A 214 9.65 9.92 18.55
CA ILE A 214 8.75 11.08 18.51
C ILE A 214 7.31 10.63 18.67
N ALA A 215 6.66 11.12 19.73
CA ALA A 215 5.26 10.81 20.02
C ALA A 215 4.39 12.06 20.19
N ALA A 216 3.29 12.12 19.47
CA ALA A 216 2.29 13.17 19.62
C ALA A 216 0.87 12.62 19.77
N SER A 217 0.03 13.39 20.46
CA SER A 217 -1.42 13.19 20.44
C SER A 217 -2.12 14.54 20.44
N GLY A 218 -3.29 14.62 19.81
CA GLY A 218 -4.01 15.88 19.72
C GLY A 218 -4.82 15.99 18.44
N GLN A 219 -4.91 17.21 17.91
CA GLN A 219 -5.71 17.48 16.71
C GLN A 219 -4.89 17.46 15.43
N PHE A 220 -3.82 18.26 15.36
CA PHE A 220 -3.02 18.40 14.14
C PHE A 220 -1.54 18.42 14.48
N ASN A 221 -0.84 17.31 14.29
CA ASN A 221 0.59 17.22 14.60
C ASN A 221 1.41 17.07 13.31
N THR A 222 2.57 17.72 13.29
CA THR A 222 3.60 17.54 12.27
C THR A 222 4.82 16.94 12.95
N LEU A 223 5.22 15.74 12.54
CA LEU A 223 6.38 15.02 13.04
C LEU A 223 7.36 14.82 11.88
N ASN A 224 8.63 15.10 12.10
CA ASN A 224 9.73 14.83 11.20
C ASN A 224 10.80 14.04 11.98
N GLY A 225 11.18 12.86 11.51
CA GLY A 225 12.27 12.06 12.08
C GLY A 225 13.61 12.72 11.79
N GLY A 226 14.00 12.73 10.52
CA GLY A 226 15.22 13.37 10.05
C GLY A 226 16.22 12.36 9.50
N GLU A 227 17.51 12.47 9.85
CA GLU A 227 18.52 11.46 9.54
C GLU A 227 18.60 10.41 10.65
N GLY A 228 18.33 9.15 10.34
CA GLY A 228 18.47 8.03 11.26
C GLY A 228 17.31 7.06 11.14
N ASN A 229 17.28 6.04 11.99
CA ASN A 229 16.20 5.07 12.01
C ASN A 229 15.22 5.45 13.12
N ASP A 230 14.18 6.17 12.75
CA ASP A 230 13.31 6.88 13.67
C ASP A 230 12.04 6.10 14.01
N VAL A 231 11.43 6.43 15.15
CA VAL A 231 10.15 5.89 15.60
C VAL A 231 9.17 7.02 15.79
N LEU A 232 8.22 7.14 14.87
CA LEU A 232 7.21 8.19 14.89
C LEU A 232 5.83 7.62 15.26
N SER A 233 5.14 8.29 16.16
CA SER A 233 3.80 7.91 16.59
C SER A 233 2.88 9.10 16.77
N ALA A 234 1.80 9.17 15.99
CA ALA A 234 0.76 10.19 16.16
C ALA A 234 -0.62 9.55 16.35
N TYR A 235 -1.27 9.88 17.46
CA TYR A 235 -2.60 9.36 17.81
C TYR A 235 -3.67 10.45 17.68
N ASP A 236 -4.82 10.04 17.14
CA ASP A 236 -5.99 10.89 16.88
C ASP A 236 -5.74 12.04 15.89
N GLY A 237 -6.81 12.71 15.47
CA GLY A 237 -6.70 13.92 14.64
C GLY A 237 -6.29 13.65 13.19
N VAL A 238 -5.69 14.69 12.60
CA VAL A 238 -5.16 14.74 11.22
C VAL A 238 -3.68 15.08 11.34
N ASN A 239 -2.80 14.15 11.00
CA ASN A 239 -1.37 14.30 11.24
C ASN A 239 -0.57 14.28 9.93
N THR A 240 0.59 14.94 9.96
CA THR A 240 1.62 14.86 8.93
C THR A 240 2.87 14.24 9.56
N LEU A 241 3.33 13.13 9.00
CA LEU A 241 4.51 12.41 9.47
C LEU A 241 5.46 12.22 8.29
N ASP A 242 6.74 12.49 8.51
CA ASP A 242 7.85 12.29 7.56
C ASP A 242 8.97 11.57 8.33
N GLY A 243 9.32 10.36 7.91
CA GLY A 243 10.40 9.57 8.53
C GLY A 243 11.75 10.22 8.23
N GLY A 244 12.02 10.46 6.96
CA GLY A 244 13.21 11.16 6.50
C GLY A 244 14.19 10.21 5.82
N ALA A 245 15.36 9.99 6.41
CA ALA A 245 16.38 9.12 5.84
C ALA A 245 16.85 8.08 6.85
N GLY A 246 16.65 6.80 6.54
CA GLY A 246 16.97 5.64 7.37
C GLY A 246 15.81 4.66 7.35
N ASP A 247 15.92 3.56 8.11
CA ASP A 247 14.83 2.59 8.17
C ASP A 247 13.87 3.00 9.31
N ASP A 248 12.75 3.62 8.98
CA ASP A 248 11.84 4.26 9.93
C ASP A 248 10.65 3.37 10.33
N SER A 249 10.11 3.61 11.52
CA SER A 249 8.89 2.96 12.01
C SER A 249 7.83 4.00 12.33
N ILE A 250 6.79 4.04 11.49
CA ILE A 250 5.75 5.07 11.57
C ILE A 250 4.42 4.44 11.94
N THR A 251 3.82 4.91 13.04
CA THR A 251 2.46 4.53 13.44
C THR A 251 1.55 5.74 13.50
N VAL A 252 0.46 5.71 12.75
CA VAL A 252 -0.52 6.80 12.72
C VAL A 252 -1.95 6.30 12.96
N GLY A 253 -2.70 7.02 13.79
CA GLY A 253 -4.14 6.85 13.98
C GLY A 253 -4.94 8.04 13.46
N GLY A 254 -6.27 8.00 13.59
CA GLY A 254 -7.13 9.10 13.17
C GLY A 254 -7.48 9.06 11.68
N HIS A 255 -7.85 10.20 11.10
CA HIS A 255 -8.36 10.29 9.73
C HIS A 255 -7.56 11.30 8.90
N TYR A 256 -7.51 11.11 7.59
CA TYR A 256 -6.90 12.06 6.64
C TYR A 256 -5.44 12.40 6.92
N ASN A 257 -4.67 11.43 7.40
CA ASN A 257 -3.25 11.62 7.66
C ASN A 257 -2.45 11.68 6.36
N SER A 258 -1.32 12.40 6.39
CA SER A 258 -0.28 12.38 5.36
C SER A 258 0.95 11.74 5.96
N VAL A 259 1.40 10.62 5.40
CA VAL A 259 2.57 9.89 5.88
C VAL A 259 3.56 9.74 4.74
N GLN A 260 4.83 10.01 5.01
CA GLN A 260 5.95 9.73 4.14
C GLN A 260 6.97 8.92 4.95
N GLY A 261 7.42 7.78 4.42
CA GLY A 261 8.55 7.01 4.97
C GLY A 261 9.85 7.76 4.69
N GLY A 262 10.25 7.82 3.42
CA GLY A 262 11.40 8.59 2.97
C GLY A 262 12.43 7.74 2.25
N ASP A 263 13.72 7.96 2.51
CA ASP A 263 14.80 7.10 2.02
C ASP A 263 15.04 5.96 3.03
N GLY A 264 15.02 4.69 2.62
CA GLY A 264 15.30 3.56 3.50
C GLY A 264 14.18 2.53 3.47
N ASN A 265 14.27 1.49 4.30
CA ASN A 265 13.25 0.44 4.34
C ASN A 265 12.29 0.69 5.52
N ASP A 266 11.13 1.24 5.25
CA ASP A 266 10.21 1.78 6.25
C ASP A 266 9.09 0.80 6.63
N ASP A 267 8.69 0.81 7.91
CA ASP A 267 7.54 0.07 8.44
C ASP A 267 6.43 1.05 8.84
N ILE A 268 5.43 1.19 7.96
CA ILE A 268 4.35 2.16 8.09
C ILE A 268 3.05 1.46 8.45
N THR A 269 2.49 1.80 9.62
CA THR A 269 1.20 1.29 10.09
C THR A 269 0.18 2.42 10.29
N ALA A 270 -0.90 2.38 9.52
CA ALA A 270 -2.04 3.29 9.64
C ALA A 270 -3.29 2.57 10.19
N HIS A 271 -3.73 2.99 11.38
CA HIS A 271 -4.82 2.35 12.12
C HIS A 271 -6.17 3.05 11.98
N TYR A 272 -7.18 2.28 11.55
CA TYR A 272 -8.62 2.57 11.67
C TYR A 272 -9.03 4.00 11.25
N GLY A 273 -8.51 4.43 10.11
CA GLY A 273 -8.70 5.77 9.57
C GLY A 273 -9.62 5.84 8.35
N THR A 274 -9.81 7.05 7.83
CA THR A 274 -10.44 7.28 6.53
C THR A 274 -9.61 8.29 5.75
N GLY A 275 -9.29 7.99 4.49
CA GLY A 275 -8.69 8.97 3.60
C GLY A 275 -7.24 9.32 3.89
N SER A 276 -6.47 8.45 4.56
CA SER A 276 -5.03 8.72 4.72
C SER A 276 -4.32 8.56 3.38
N HIS A 277 -3.35 9.43 3.12
CA HIS A 277 -2.35 9.28 2.06
C HIS A 277 -1.05 8.81 2.70
N ILE A 278 -0.50 7.73 2.18
CA ILE A 278 0.72 7.09 2.67
C ILE A 278 1.65 6.95 1.48
N ASP A 279 2.86 7.47 1.61
CA ASP A 279 3.95 7.32 0.65
C ASP A 279 5.06 6.53 1.35
N GLY A 280 5.43 5.35 0.84
CA GLY A 280 6.55 4.55 1.38
C GLY A 280 7.86 5.29 1.15
N GLY A 281 8.23 5.41 -0.11
CA GLY A 281 9.31 6.29 -0.53
C GLY A 281 10.30 5.52 -1.38
N ALA A 282 11.57 5.56 -1.01
CA ALA A 282 12.63 4.85 -1.70
C ALA A 282 13.22 3.76 -0.81
N GLY A 283 12.99 2.50 -1.15
CA GLY A 283 13.55 1.36 -0.43
C GLY A 283 12.62 0.16 -0.51
N ASP A 284 12.90 -0.91 0.23
CA ASP A 284 11.96 -2.03 0.31
C ASP A 284 11.04 -1.80 1.53
N ASP A 285 9.87 -1.23 1.29
CA ASP A 285 8.96 -0.74 2.33
C ASP A 285 7.88 -1.76 2.71
N THR A 286 7.36 -1.62 3.93
CA THR A 286 6.24 -2.41 4.44
C THR A 286 5.14 -1.48 4.92
N VAL A 287 4.00 -1.50 4.23
CA VAL A 287 2.84 -0.68 4.57
C VAL A 287 1.67 -1.53 5.03
N SER A 288 1.10 -1.21 6.19
CA SER A 288 -0.14 -1.79 6.69
C SER A 288 -1.17 -0.70 6.99
N ALA A 289 -2.22 -0.62 6.16
CA ALA A 289 -3.27 0.40 6.32
C ALA A 289 -4.63 -0.24 6.55
N SER A 290 -5.37 0.26 7.54
CA SER A 290 -6.73 -0.21 7.84
C SER A 290 -7.72 0.95 7.86
N GLY A 291 -8.86 0.80 7.17
CA GLY A 291 -9.82 1.89 7.05
C GLY A 291 -10.59 1.93 5.73
N TYR A 292 -11.00 3.13 5.35
CA TYR A 292 -11.72 3.39 4.11
C TYR A 292 -10.96 4.42 3.29
N TRP A 293 -10.89 4.23 1.97
CA TRP A 293 -10.27 5.21 1.07
C TRP A 293 -8.83 5.54 1.42
N GLN A 294 -8.07 4.55 1.89
CA GLN A 294 -6.64 4.71 2.06
C GLN A 294 -5.98 4.78 0.68
N HIS A 295 -5.07 5.74 0.49
CA HIS A 295 -4.29 5.88 -0.73
C HIS A 295 -2.82 5.66 -0.42
N VAL A 296 -2.30 4.49 -0.80
CA VAL A 296 -0.90 4.11 -0.65
C VAL A 296 -0.19 4.29 -1.98
N THR A 297 0.91 5.04 -1.99
CA THR A 297 1.89 5.12 -3.06
C THR A 297 3.22 4.64 -2.52
N ASP A 298 3.98 3.91 -3.32
CA ASP A 298 5.26 3.35 -2.86
C ASP A 298 6.12 2.93 -4.05
N LEU A 299 6.62 3.92 -4.81
CA LEU A 299 6.93 3.74 -6.24
C LEU A 299 8.30 3.12 -6.57
N GLU A 300 9.14 2.86 -5.57
CA GLU A 300 10.49 2.31 -5.77
C GLU A 300 10.73 1.14 -4.81
N GLY A 301 11.38 0.08 -5.29
CA GLY A 301 11.83 -1.03 -4.45
C GLY A 301 10.85 -2.20 -4.36
N ASN A 302 11.16 -3.22 -3.57
CA ASN A 302 10.31 -4.42 -3.46
C ASN A 302 9.40 -4.30 -2.24
N ASN A 303 8.19 -3.81 -2.47
CA ASN A 303 7.31 -3.34 -1.41
C ASN A 303 6.31 -4.40 -0.96
N THR A 304 5.95 -4.36 0.31
CA THR A 304 4.91 -5.22 0.89
C THR A 304 3.77 -4.37 1.43
N VAL A 305 2.65 -4.31 0.71
CA VAL A 305 1.50 -3.47 1.07
C VAL A 305 0.29 -4.32 1.42
N ASN A 306 -0.22 -4.14 2.63
CA ASN A 306 -1.44 -4.78 3.13
C ASN A 306 -2.49 -3.74 3.48
N VAL A 307 -3.60 -3.71 2.74
CA VAL A 307 -4.73 -2.83 3.00
C VAL A 307 -5.96 -3.59 3.49
N TYR A 308 -6.61 -3.06 4.51
CA TYR A 308 -7.81 -3.66 5.10
C TYR A 308 -8.97 -2.67 5.07
N GLY A 309 -10.09 -3.05 4.46
CA GLY A 309 -11.35 -2.30 4.55
C GLY A 309 -12.03 -2.11 3.21
N THR A 310 -12.32 -0.88 2.79
CA THR A 310 -13.16 -0.67 1.60
C THR A 310 -12.64 0.48 0.76
N ALA A 311 -12.64 0.26 -0.56
CA ALA A 311 -12.28 1.25 -1.56
C ALA A 311 -10.90 1.88 -1.33
N ASN A 312 -9.92 1.07 -0.96
CA ASN A 312 -8.53 1.50 -0.85
C ASN A 312 -7.84 1.46 -2.23
N THR A 313 -6.81 2.28 -2.41
CA THR A 313 -6.00 2.32 -3.63
C THR A 313 -4.53 2.18 -3.27
N VAL A 314 -3.84 1.25 -3.93
CA VAL A 314 -2.41 0.96 -3.77
C VAL A 314 -1.73 1.07 -5.14
N LEU A 315 -0.56 1.73 -5.16
CA LEU A 315 0.30 1.86 -6.33
C LEU A 315 1.77 1.71 -5.91
N THR A 316 2.49 0.69 -6.40
CA THR A 316 3.88 0.39 -5.96
C THR A 316 4.99 0.55 -7.02
N GLY A 317 4.66 0.86 -8.27
CA GLY A 317 5.68 1.35 -9.21
C GLY A 317 6.72 0.28 -9.60
N ASP A 318 8.01 0.59 -9.44
CA ASP A 318 9.11 -0.29 -9.87
C ASP A 318 9.53 -1.26 -8.75
N GLY A 319 9.63 -2.56 -9.05
CA GLY A 319 10.19 -3.60 -8.17
C GLY A 319 9.27 -4.80 -8.05
N ASN A 320 9.70 -5.86 -7.35
CA ASN A 320 8.89 -7.07 -7.21
C ASN A 320 8.04 -6.98 -5.94
N ASP A 321 6.79 -6.58 -6.09
CA ASP A 321 5.91 -6.18 -5.01
C ASP A 321 5.00 -7.31 -4.52
N VAL A 322 4.54 -7.17 -3.28
CA VAL A 322 3.55 -8.05 -2.66
C VAL A 322 2.39 -7.23 -2.13
N LEU A 323 1.28 -7.24 -2.86
CA LEU A 323 0.09 -6.46 -2.56
C LEU A 323 -1.05 -7.37 -2.09
N SER A 324 -1.65 -7.05 -0.96
CA SER A 324 -2.85 -7.74 -0.48
C SER A 324 -3.90 -6.78 0.03
N SER A 325 -5.16 -7.02 -0.37
CA SER A 325 -6.32 -6.33 0.17
C SER A 325 -7.32 -7.25 0.85
N SER A 326 -8.26 -6.64 1.57
CA SER A 326 -9.47 -7.29 2.05
C SER A 326 -10.61 -6.28 2.17
N GLY A 327 -11.84 -6.79 2.06
CA GLY A 327 -13.07 -6.01 2.06
C GLY A 327 -13.33 -5.29 0.72
N GLU A 328 -14.48 -4.66 0.55
CA GLU A 328 -15.01 -4.40 -0.80
C GLU A 328 -14.28 -3.28 -1.59
N GLY A 329 -14.04 -3.49 -2.89
CA GLY A 329 -13.87 -2.40 -3.86
C GLY A 329 -12.48 -1.81 -3.99
N ASN A 330 -11.42 -2.55 -3.69
CA ASN A 330 -10.06 -2.02 -3.69
C ASN A 330 -9.46 -1.98 -5.10
N VAL A 331 -8.44 -1.14 -5.27
CA VAL A 331 -7.64 -1.03 -6.48
C VAL A 331 -6.19 -1.29 -6.11
N LEU A 332 -5.59 -2.34 -6.65
CA LEU A 332 -4.17 -2.67 -6.50
C LEU A 332 -3.50 -2.56 -7.86
N ASN A 333 -2.44 -1.76 -7.96
CA ASN A 333 -1.61 -1.64 -9.14
C ASN A 333 -0.15 -1.82 -8.74
N ALA A 334 0.48 -2.91 -9.19
CA ALA A 334 1.84 -3.21 -8.79
C ALA A 334 2.86 -2.43 -9.62
N GLY A 335 2.80 -2.47 -10.95
CA GLY A 335 3.62 -1.62 -11.81
C GLY A 335 4.64 -2.45 -12.58
N ASP A 336 5.93 -2.10 -12.52
CA ASP A 336 6.98 -2.82 -13.23
C ASP A 336 7.65 -3.82 -12.27
N GLY A 337 7.61 -5.12 -12.55
CA GLY A 337 8.18 -6.13 -11.68
C GLY A 337 7.60 -7.52 -11.86
N ASP A 338 8.16 -8.52 -11.17
CA ASP A 338 7.47 -9.81 -11.03
C ASP A 338 6.66 -9.77 -9.73
N ASP A 339 5.37 -9.43 -9.82
CA ASP A 339 4.57 -9.04 -8.66
C ASP A 339 3.64 -10.15 -8.14
N VAL A 340 3.19 -9.98 -6.89
CA VAL A 340 2.19 -10.86 -6.26
C VAL A 340 1.02 -10.03 -5.75
N LEU A 341 -0.16 -10.22 -6.35
CA LEU A 341 -1.38 -9.50 -5.99
C LEU A 341 -2.45 -10.44 -5.43
N ASN A 342 -3.12 -10.02 -4.36
CA ASN A 342 -4.27 -10.73 -3.78
C ASN A 342 -5.39 -9.75 -3.40
N GLY A 343 -6.48 -9.73 -4.19
CA GLY A 343 -7.65 -8.87 -3.98
C GLY A 343 -8.44 -9.22 -2.70
N GLY A 344 -8.51 -10.50 -2.39
CA GLY A 344 -9.07 -11.00 -1.14
C GLY A 344 -10.59 -11.16 -1.20
N SER A 345 -11.35 -10.17 -0.76
CA SER A 345 -12.82 -10.27 -0.76
C SER A 345 -13.42 -8.94 -1.16
N GLY A 346 -14.32 -8.90 -2.12
CA GLY A 346 -14.77 -7.65 -2.72
C GLY A 346 -14.82 -7.81 -4.22
N SER A 347 -15.36 -6.81 -4.91
CA SER A 347 -15.10 -6.65 -6.33
C SER A 347 -13.91 -5.72 -6.48
N ASP A 348 -12.74 -6.27 -6.73
CA ASP A 348 -11.48 -5.55 -6.73
C ASP A 348 -11.00 -5.28 -8.17
N ILE A 349 -10.12 -4.29 -8.32
CA ILE A 349 -9.38 -4.02 -9.56
C ILE A 349 -7.92 -4.37 -9.30
N LEU A 350 -7.39 -5.33 -10.05
CA LEU A 350 -6.01 -5.79 -9.91
C LEU A 350 -5.26 -5.56 -11.22
N ILE A 351 -4.16 -4.81 -11.14
CA ILE A 351 -3.30 -4.47 -12.27
C ILE A 351 -1.91 -4.99 -11.92
N GLY A 352 -1.46 -6.05 -12.60
CA GLY A 352 -0.10 -6.58 -12.45
C GLY A 352 0.91 -5.55 -12.93
N GLY A 353 0.90 -5.30 -14.25
CA GLY A 353 1.74 -4.29 -14.88
C GLY A 353 2.78 -4.97 -15.76
N GLU A 354 4.01 -4.47 -15.84
CA GLU A 354 5.08 -5.10 -16.64
C GLU A 354 5.77 -6.22 -15.86
N GLY A 355 5.79 -7.46 -16.36
CA GLY A 355 6.59 -8.56 -15.79
C GLY A 355 5.80 -9.84 -15.49
N SER A 356 6.45 -10.83 -14.87
CA SER A 356 5.82 -12.14 -14.61
C SER A 356 5.07 -12.15 -13.28
N ASP A 357 3.80 -11.77 -13.31
CA ASP A 357 2.96 -11.59 -12.14
C ASP A 357 2.22 -12.87 -11.69
N THR A 358 1.90 -12.91 -10.40
CA THR A 358 0.95 -13.85 -9.79
C THR A 358 -0.23 -13.08 -9.20
N ILE A 359 -1.40 -13.21 -9.81
CA ILE A 359 -2.60 -12.45 -9.43
C ILE A 359 -3.70 -13.40 -8.96
N ASN A 360 -4.28 -13.11 -7.79
CA ASN A 360 -5.46 -13.79 -7.26
C ASN A 360 -6.55 -12.75 -6.97
N GLY A 361 -7.69 -12.84 -7.68
CA GLY A 361 -8.87 -11.98 -7.46
C GLY A 361 -9.45 -12.21 -6.07
N GLY A 362 -9.79 -13.46 -5.79
CA GLY A 362 -10.25 -13.89 -4.49
C GLY A 362 -11.75 -14.16 -4.50
N ALA A 363 -12.54 -13.34 -3.82
CA ALA A 363 -13.99 -13.55 -3.74
C ALA A 363 -14.75 -12.27 -4.05
N GLY A 364 -15.66 -12.32 -5.01
CA GLY A 364 -16.41 -11.21 -5.57
C GLY A 364 -16.12 -11.12 -7.06
N ASN A 365 -16.71 -10.14 -7.74
CA ASN A 365 -16.53 -10.01 -9.18
C ASN A 365 -15.35 -9.09 -9.45
N ASP A 366 -14.22 -9.63 -9.85
CA ASP A 366 -12.95 -8.93 -9.95
C ASP A 366 -12.65 -8.49 -11.39
N PHE A 367 -11.91 -7.40 -11.53
CA PHE A 367 -11.37 -6.95 -12.82
C PHE A 367 -9.85 -7.04 -12.76
N ILE A 368 -9.28 -7.94 -13.56
CA ILE A 368 -7.87 -8.25 -13.56
C ILE A 368 -7.28 -7.84 -14.91
N THR A 369 -6.21 -7.04 -14.88
CA THR A 369 -5.38 -6.78 -16.05
C THR A 369 -3.96 -7.24 -15.77
N ALA A 370 -3.43 -8.06 -16.66
CA ALA A 370 -2.02 -8.43 -16.68
C ALA A 370 -1.43 -8.08 -18.04
N ASP A 371 -0.13 -7.88 -18.10
CA ASP A 371 0.57 -7.91 -19.37
C ASP A 371 0.72 -9.36 -19.86
N ASP A 372 1.61 -9.60 -20.81
CA ASP A 372 1.75 -10.91 -21.43
C ASP A 372 2.96 -11.72 -20.94
N PHE A 373 3.70 -11.30 -19.90
CA PHE A 373 5.00 -11.85 -19.50
C PHE A 373 4.99 -13.18 -18.71
N GLY A 374 4.08 -14.11 -19.01
CA GLY A 374 4.07 -15.42 -18.38
C GLY A 374 3.43 -15.41 -17.00
N ASN A 375 2.27 -14.76 -16.95
CA ASN A 375 1.49 -14.49 -15.77
C ASN A 375 0.76 -15.75 -15.26
N ILE A 376 0.53 -15.80 -13.95
CA ILE A 376 -0.34 -16.78 -13.29
C ILE A 376 -1.53 -16.00 -12.72
N VAL A 377 -2.72 -16.25 -13.26
CA VAL A 377 -3.94 -15.55 -12.85
C VAL A 377 -4.99 -16.54 -12.38
N ASP A 378 -5.58 -16.27 -11.21
CA ASP A 378 -6.70 -16.99 -10.63
C ASP A 378 -7.79 -15.95 -10.30
N GLY A 379 -8.93 -15.97 -11.00
CA GLY A 379 -10.05 -15.05 -10.73
C GLY A 379 -10.64 -15.32 -9.35
N GLY A 380 -10.92 -16.59 -9.06
CA GLY A 380 -11.34 -17.04 -7.74
C GLY A 380 -12.83 -17.34 -7.71
N ALA A 381 -13.62 -16.61 -6.94
CA ALA A 381 -15.05 -16.85 -6.81
C ALA A 381 -15.86 -15.60 -7.10
N GLY A 382 -16.67 -15.62 -8.14
CA GLY A 382 -17.44 -14.49 -8.64
C GLY A 382 -17.40 -14.49 -10.16
N SER A 383 -18.09 -13.56 -10.79
CA SER A 383 -17.99 -13.39 -12.23
C SER A 383 -16.87 -12.40 -12.54
N ASP A 384 -15.72 -12.91 -12.95
CA ASP A 384 -14.50 -12.16 -13.09
C ASP A 384 -14.25 -11.73 -14.54
N SER A 385 -13.51 -10.64 -14.71
CA SER A 385 -13.10 -10.12 -16.02
C SER A 385 -11.59 -10.05 -16.07
N ILE A 386 -10.98 -10.93 -16.83
CA ILE A 386 -9.52 -11.07 -16.95
C ILE A 386 -9.11 -10.62 -18.35
N VAL A 387 -8.24 -9.62 -18.42
CA VAL A 387 -7.79 -9.01 -19.68
C VAL A 387 -6.26 -9.02 -19.76
N PHE A 388 -5.74 -9.48 -20.89
CA PHE A 388 -4.31 -9.46 -21.20
C PHE A 388 -4.03 -8.45 -22.31
N ASP A 389 -3.21 -7.43 -22.01
CA ASP A 389 -2.82 -6.38 -22.94
C ASP A 389 -1.34 -6.54 -23.38
N ASN A 390 -1.10 -6.53 -24.70
CA ASN A 390 0.22 -6.67 -25.38
C ASN A 390 0.68 -8.11 -25.70
N TYR A 391 1.92 -8.25 -26.21
CA TYR A 391 2.31 -9.23 -27.24
C TYR A 391 3.58 -10.04 -26.90
N SER A 392 3.56 -10.88 -25.85
CA SER A 392 4.48 -12.05 -25.72
C SER A 392 4.51 -12.68 -24.33
N GLY A 393 4.23 -13.98 -24.24
CA GLY A 393 4.64 -14.87 -23.14
C GLY A 393 3.75 -16.10 -23.04
N TYR A 394 3.72 -16.77 -21.88
CA TYR A 394 3.00 -18.02 -21.64
C TYR A 394 2.15 -17.94 -20.37
N ASN A 395 0.86 -17.59 -20.50
CA ASN A 395 0.03 -17.35 -19.33
C ASN A 395 -0.67 -18.63 -18.85
N THR A 396 -0.84 -18.75 -17.55
CA THR A 396 -1.70 -19.75 -16.90
C THR A 396 -2.86 -19.02 -16.25
N VAL A 397 -4.07 -19.31 -16.69
CA VAL A 397 -5.28 -18.60 -16.25
C VAL A 397 -6.32 -19.60 -15.77
N ASN A 398 -6.89 -19.32 -14.60
CA ASN A 398 -8.06 -19.99 -14.06
C ASN A 398 -9.13 -18.93 -13.78
N GLY A 399 -10.32 -19.05 -14.37
CA GLY A 399 -11.47 -18.18 -14.06
C GLY A 399 -11.94 -18.44 -12.63
N GLY A 400 -12.34 -19.68 -12.36
CA GLY A 400 -12.69 -20.13 -11.02
C GLY A 400 -14.19 -20.46 -10.90
N ASP A 401 -14.84 -20.04 -9.82
CA ASP A 401 -16.29 -20.21 -9.64
C ASP A 401 -17.03 -18.97 -10.15
N GLY A 402 -17.84 -19.07 -11.19
CA GLY A 402 -18.69 -17.98 -11.67
C GLY A 402 -18.80 -17.97 -13.18
N ASN A 403 -19.34 -16.88 -13.72
CA ASN A 403 -19.36 -16.69 -15.17
C ASN A 403 -18.27 -15.69 -15.53
N ASP A 404 -17.15 -16.18 -16.04
CA ASP A 404 -15.93 -15.43 -16.22
C ASP A 404 -15.73 -14.99 -17.67
N ALA A 405 -15.11 -13.83 -17.84
CA ALA A 405 -14.78 -13.27 -19.15
C ALA A 405 -13.26 -13.13 -19.26
N ILE A 406 -12.64 -14.00 -20.05
CA ILE A 406 -11.19 -14.06 -20.25
C ILE A 406 -10.88 -13.59 -21.67
N HIS A 407 -10.16 -12.48 -21.81
CA HIS A 407 -9.90 -11.85 -23.10
C HIS A 407 -8.42 -11.55 -23.31
N PHE A 408 -7.87 -12.05 -24.42
CA PHE A 408 -6.51 -11.78 -24.87
C PHE A 408 -6.53 -10.79 -26.04
N ASN A 409 -6.08 -9.56 -25.83
CA ASN A 409 -6.10 -8.46 -26.82
C ASN A 409 -4.91 -8.50 -27.81
N GLY A 410 -4.15 -9.60 -27.90
CA GLY A 410 -2.90 -9.69 -28.66
C GLY A 410 -2.56 -11.11 -29.16
N SER A 411 -1.48 -11.23 -29.95
CA SER A 411 -0.96 -12.51 -30.43
C SER A 411 0.03 -13.12 -29.44
N GLY A 412 -0.51 -13.79 -28.43
CA GLY A 412 0.24 -14.59 -27.45
C GLY A 412 0.55 -16.01 -27.96
N ASN A 413 1.57 -16.65 -27.39
CA ASN A 413 1.89 -18.06 -27.63
C ASN A 413 1.47 -18.90 -26.41
N PHE A 414 1.21 -20.22 -26.57
CA PHE A 414 0.90 -21.21 -25.51
C PHE A 414 0.33 -20.65 -24.20
N ASN A 415 -0.95 -20.30 -24.20
CA ASN A 415 -1.72 -20.11 -22.98
C ASN A 415 -2.33 -21.43 -22.52
N THR A 416 -2.43 -21.61 -21.21
CA THR A 416 -3.30 -22.63 -20.59
C THR A 416 -4.38 -21.88 -19.83
N VAL A 417 -5.61 -22.01 -20.30
CA VAL A 417 -6.77 -21.30 -19.75
C VAL A 417 -7.80 -22.33 -19.35
N ASP A 418 -8.29 -22.20 -18.13
CA ASP A 418 -9.40 -22.97 -17.56
C ASP A 418 -10.47 -21.95 -17.13
N GLY A 419 -11.68 -22.05 -17.67
CA GLY A 419 -12.83 -21.23 -17.27
C GLY A 419 -13.27 -21.57 -15.85
N GLY A 420 -13.31 -22.86 -15.53
CA GLY A 420 -13.71 -23.36 -14.21
C GLY A 420 -15.18 -23.73 -14.15
N ALA A 421 -15.96 -23.04 -13.32
CA ALA A 421 -17.33 -23.41 -13.00
C ALA A 421 -18.32 -22.27 -13.22
N GLY A 422 -19.07 -22.34 -14.29
CA GLY A 422 -20.18 -21.47 -14.64
C GLY A 422 -20.21 -21.31 -16.15
N ASN A 423 -20.82 -20.24 -16.64
CA ASN A 423 -20.92 -20.05 -18.09
C ASN A 423 -19.87 -19.03 -18.53
N ASP A 424 -18.74 -19.52 -18.99
CA ASP A 424 -17.53 -18.74 -19.21
C ASP A 424 -17.41 -18.28 -20.67
N THR A 425 -16.71 -17.18 -20.88
CA THR A 425 -16.40 -16.65 -22.19
C THR A 425 -14.91 -16.43 -22.32
N ILE A 426 -14.29 -17.23 -23.17
CA ILE A 426 -12.86 -17.15 -23.49
C ILE A 426 -12.72 -16.62 -24.91
N VAL A 427 -12.03 -15.49 -25.08
CA VAL A 427 -11.78 -14.87 -26.37
C VAL A 427 -10.27 -14.67 -26.56
N ALA A 428 -9.72 -15.32 -27.58
CA ALA A 428 -8.32 -15.21 -27.98
C ALA A 428 -8.23 -14.87 -29.48
N ASP A 429 -8.33 -13.58 -29.79
CA ASP A 429 -8.31 -13.09 -31.17
C ASP A 429 -6.87 -12.93 -31.70
N ASP A 430 -6.25 -14.03 -32.14
CA ASP A 430 -4.94 -13.94 -32.81
C ASP A 430 -5.09 -13.40 -34.24
N ASN A 431 -4.86 -12.10 -34.38
CA ASN A 431 -4.87 -11.39 -35.65
C ASN A 431 -3.48 -11.26 -36.31
N SER A 432 -2.39 -11.83 -35.75
CA SER A 432 -1.05 -11.58 -36.33
C SER A 432 0.03 -12.67 -36.15
N SER A 433 0.25 -13.37 -37.28
CA SER A 433 1.51 -13.95 -37.79
C SER A 433 1.58 -15.50 -37.80
N PRO A 434 1.73 -16.13 -38.98
CA PRO A 434 1.64 -17.59 -39.19
C PRO A 434 2.91 -18.38 -38.76
N PHE A 435 3.69 -17.89 -37.77
CA PHE A 435 5.02 -18.42 -37.47
C PHE A 435 5.19 -19.10 -36.10
N SER A 436 4.13 -19.35 -35.34
CA SER A 436 4.23 -20.06 -34.06
C SER A 436 3.84 -21.54 -34.14
N LEU A 437 4.78 -22.46 -33.95
CA LEU A 437 4.51 -23.92 -33.98
C LEU A 437 3.80 -24.43 -32.70
N MET A 438 2.95 -23.62 -32.08
CA MET A 438 2.68 -23.68 -30.64
C MET A 438 1.16 -23.56 -30.36
N LEU A 439 0.62 -24.54 -29.64
CA LEU A 439 -0.80 -24.89 -29.42
C LEU A 439 -1.37 -24.36 -28.09
N ASN A 440 -2.25 -23.35 -28.10
CA ASN A 440 -2.97 -22.95 -26.89
C ASN A 440 -3.91 -24.07 -26.41
N GLN A 441 -4.14 -24.12 -25.10
CA GLN A 441 -5.12 -25.02 -24.47
C GLN A 441 -6.17 -24.16 -23.77
N PHE A 442 -7.41 -24.28 -24.22
CA PHE A 442 -8.57 -23.65 -23.63
C PHE A 442 -9.51 -24.74 -23.14
N ASP A 443 -9.87 -24.69 -21.87
CA ASP A 443 -10.84 -25.56 -21.21
C ASP A 443 -11.96 -24.66 -20.67
N GLY A 444 -13.21 -24.92 -21.05
CA GLY A 444 -14.38 -24.21 -20.52
C GLY A 444 -14.71 -24.64 -19.09
N GLY A 445 -14.43 -25.89 -18.75
CA GLY A 445 -14.73 -26.44 -17.43
C GLY A 445 -16.16 -26.96 -17.33
N SER A 446 -17.04 -26.29 -16.59
CA SER A 446 -18.41 -26.76 -16.38
C SER A 446 -19.42 -25.64 -16.46
N GLY A 447 -20.51 -25.86 -17.19
CA GLY A 447 -21.52 -24.86 -17.50
C GLY A 447 -21.65 -24.73 -19.02
N ASP A 448 -22.40 -23.75 -19.51
CA ASP A 448 -22.55 -23.55 -20.96
C ASP A 448 -21.55 -22.47 -21.43
N ASP A 449 -20.41 -22.91 -21.97
CA ASP A 449 -19.24 -22.07 -22.21
C ASP A 449 -19.13 -21.59 -23.67
N LYS A 450 -18.48 -20.44 -23.85
CA LYS A 450 -18.15 -19.89 -25.17
C LYS A 450 -16.65 -19.71 -25.31
N ILE A 451 -16.04 -20.48 -26.21
CA ILE A 451 -14.61 -20.37 -26.52
C ILE A 451 -14.46 -19.88 -27.96
N GLN A 452 -13.86 -18.71 -28.12
CA GLN A 452 -13.47 -18.14 -29.41
C GLN A 452 -11.96 -18.05 -29.50
N SER A 453 -11.38 -18.68 -30.53
CA SER A 453 -9.94 -18.65 -30.78
C SER A 453 -9.60 -18.31 -32.24
N GLY A 454 -8.42 -17.71 -32.44
CA GLY A 454 -7.82 -17.50 -33.75
C GLY A 454 -6.43 -18.13 -33.88
N GLY A 455 -5.72 -17.77 -34.94
CA GLY A 455 -4.30 -18.10 -35.08
C GLY A 455 -4.00 -19.45 -35.73
N LEU A 456 -3.07 -20.20 -35.13
CA LEU A 456 -2.63 -21.52 -35.62
C LEU A 456 -3.40 -22.63 -34.90
N ALA A 457 -2.86 -23.84 -34.84
CA ALA A 457 -3.51 -24.96 -34.16
C ALA A 457 -3.76 -24.62 -32.69
N ASN A 458 -4.98 -24.81 -32.20
CA ASN A 458 -5.37 -24.74 -30.79
C ASN A 458 -6.03 -26.04 -30.32
N THR A 459 -6.08 -26.27 -29.00
CA THR A 459 -6.94 -27.28 -28.36
C THR A 459 -8.03 -26.57 -27.58
N LEU A 460 -9.28 -26.84 -27.92
CA LEU A 460 -10.46 -26.31 -27.25
C LEU A 460 -11.22 -27.51 -26.68
N ASP A 461 -11.47 -27.46 -25.38
CA ASP A 461 -12.30 -28.40 -24.63
C ASP A 461 -13.46 -27.61 -24.00
N GLY A 462 -14.70 -27.98 -24.30
CA GLY A 462 -15.90 -27.37 -23.69
C GLY A 462 -16.13 -27.86 -22.27
N GLY A 463 -15.66 -29.06 -21.93
CA GLY A 463 -15.84 -29.63 -20.61
C GLY A 463 -17.25 -30.19 -20.42
N ALA A 464 -18.12 -29.55 -19.63
CA ALA A 464 -19.44 -30.08 -19.31
C ALA A 464 -20.54 -29.03 -19.37
N GLY A 465 -21.31 -29.02 -20.45
CA GLY A 465 -22.57 -28.33 -20.57
C GLY A 465 -22.99 -28.27 -22.02
N ASN A 466 -23.59 -27.17 -22.49
CA ASN A 466 -23.90 -27.01 -23.91
C ASN A 466 -23.01 -25.90 -24.46
N ASP A 467 -21.86 -26.31 -24.97
CA ASP A 467 -20.74 -25.40 -25.22
C ASP A 467 -20.71 -24.93 -26.66
N THR A 468 -20.14 -23.76 -26.89
CA THR A 468 -19.95 -23.16 -28.21
C THR A 468 -18.48 -22.88 -28.44
N LEU A 469 -17.84 -23.74 -29.23
CA LEU A 469 -16.41 -23.67 -29.56
C LEU A 469 -16.26 -23.18 -31.00
N VAL A 470 -15.64 -22.02 -31.15
CA VAL A 470 -15.43 -21.37 -32.43
C VAL A 470 -13.94 -21.10 -32.61
N SER A 471 -13.36 -21.66 -33.67
CA SER A 471 -12.01 -21.31 -34.08
C SER A 471 -12.00 -20.72 -35.49
N THR A 472 -11.22 -19.67 -35.67
CA THR A 472 -10.87 -19.11 -36.98
C THR A 472 -9.45 -19.52 -37.43
N GLY A 473 -8.73 -20.26 -36.57
CA GLY A 473 -7.39 -20.77 -36.86
C GLY A 473 -7.40 -22.00 -37.79
N ILE A 474 -6.23 -22.60 -38.00
CA ILE A 474 -6.04 -23.81 -38.82
C ILE A 474 -5.62 -25.00 -37.95
N ASP A 475 -6.00 -26.21 -38.33
CA ASP A 475 -5.50 -27.47 -37.75
C ASP A 475 -5.82 -27.62 -36.24
N ASN A 476 -7.05 -27.27 -35.84
CA ASN A 476 -7.49 -27.26 -34.44
C ASN A 476 -7.96 -28.63 -33.93
N GLN A 477 -7.88 -28.84 -32.62
CA GLN A 477 -8.55 -29.93 -31.91
C GLN A 477 -9.71 -29.35 -31.11
N LEU A 478 -10.93 -29.82 -31.36
CA LEU A 478 -12.14 -29.39 -30.67
C LEU A 478 -12.81 -30.59 -30.01
N ASP A 479 -13.03 -30.54 -28.71
CA ASP A 479 -13.83 -31.49 -27.93
C ASP A 479 -14.95 -30.70 -27.25
N GLY A 480 -16.21 -31.05 -27.51
CA GLY A 480 -17.34 -30.41 -26.83
C GLY A 480 -17.46 -30.87 -25.38
N GLY A 481 -16.98 -32.08 -25.09
CA GLY A 481 -17.17 -32.69 -23.78
C GLY A 481 -18.61 -33.16 -23.57
N ALA A 482 -19.12 -33.07 -22.34
CA ALA A 482 -20.41 -33.63 -21.97
C ALA A 482 -21.57 -32.64 -22.12
N GLY A 483 -22.27 -32.69 -23.24
CA GLY A 483 -23.66 -32.23 -23.36
C GLY A 483 -24.10 -32.08 -24.80
N ASN A 484 -24.58 -30.90 -25.21
CA ASN A 484 -25.02 -30.71 -26.60
C ASN A 484 -24.31 -29.51 -27.20
N ASP A 485 -23.21 -29.78 -27.89
CA ASP A 485 -22.22 -28.75 -28.16
C ASP A 485 -22.25 -28.30 -29.61
N VAL A 486 -21.75 -27.10 -29.86
CA VAL A 486 -21.60 -26.50 -31.19
C VAL A 486 -20.13 -26.27 -31.46
N LEU A 487 -19.57 -27.03 -32.40
CA LEU A 487 -18.15 -27.02 -32.75
C LEU A 487 -17.97 -26.46 -34.17
N ALA A 488 -17.36 -25.28 -34.28
CA ALA A 488 -17.02 -24.64 -35.53
C ALA A 488 -15.50 -24.47 -35.63
N GLY A 489 -14.83 -25.39 -36.32
CA GLY A 489 -13.36 -25.50 -36.27
C GLY A 489 -12.60 -24.56 -37.22
N GLY A 490 -13.31 -23.86 -38.11
CA GLY A 490 -12.70 -22.93 -39.07
C GLY A 490 -12.34 -23.59 -40.39
N ALA A 491 -11.28 -23.09 -41.04
CA ALA A 491 -10.75 -23.66 -42.26
C ALA A 491 -9.38 -24.27 -41.95
N GLY A 492 -9.09 -25.50 -42.39
CA GLY A 492 -7.86 -26.20 -42.02
C GLY A 492 -8.07 -27.71 -41.98
N ASN A 493 -7.21 -28.46 -41.27
CA ASN A 493 -7.44 -29.88 -41.03
C ASN A 493 -7.74 -30.10 -39.55
N GLU A 494 -9.00 -29.92 -39.20
CA GLU A 494 -9.49 -29.99 -37.84
C GLU A 494 -9.70 -31.44 -37.38
N THR A 495 -9.57 -31.66 -36.07
CA THR A 495 -10.00 -32.89 -35.41
C THR A 495 -11.10 -32.55 -34.40
N TYR A 496 -12.32 -32.98 -34.71
CA TYR A 496 -13.46 -32.93 -33.80
C TYR A 496 -13.50 -34.23 -33.01
N THR A 497 -13.46 -34.16 -31.69
CA THR A 497 -13.55 -35.32 -30.80
C THR A 497 -14.98 -35.48 -30.33
N PHE A 498 -15.45 -36.73 -30.31
CA PHE A 498 -16.74 -37.11 -29.75
C PHE A 498 -16.56 -38.39 -28.92
N ASN A 499 -16.79 -38.33 -27.62
CA ASN A 499 -16.81 -39.50 -26.77
C ASN A 499 -18.24 -40.06 -26.69
N LEU A 500 -18.35 -41.39 -26.78
CA LEU A 500 -19.64 -42.06 -26.66
C LEU A 500 -20.24 -41.80 -25.26
N GLY A 501 -21.33 -41.03 -25.23
CA GLY A 501 -22.04 -40.61 -24.03
C GLY A 501 -22.09 -39.10 -23.82
N ASP A 502 -21.36 -38.33 -24.63
CA ASP A 502 -21.24 -36.86 -24.55
C ASP A 502 -22.59 -36.18 -24.74
N GLY A 503 -23.31 -36.55 -25.79
CA GLY A 503 -24.70 -36.17 -26.00
C GLY A 503 -25.01 -35.98 -27.47
N SER A 504 -25.51 -34.81 -27.85
CA SER A 504 -25.94 -34.51 -29.23
C SER A 504 -25.25 -33.25 -29.75
N ASP A 505 -24.19 -33.44 -30.54
CA ASP A 505 -23.32 -32.33 -30.95
C ASP A 505 -23.57 -31.90 -32.40
N ALA A 506 -23.25 -30.63 -32.67
CA ALA A 506 -23.35 -30.00 -33.98
C ALA A 506 -21.96 -29.56 -34.45
N ILE A 507 -21.53 -30.03 -35.62
CA ILE A 507 -20.28 -29.62 -36.25
C ILE A 507 -20.57 -28.74 -37.46
N VAL A 508 -19.91 -27.58 -37.51
CA VAL A 508 -19.89 -26.67 -38.64
C VAL A 508 -18.49 -26.63 -39.23
N ASP A 509 -18.33 -27.29 -40.37
CA ASP A 509 -17.06 -27.33 -41.10
C ASP A 509 -17.01 -26.24 -42.18
N LEU A 510 -15.88 -25.51 -42.26
CA LEU A 510 -15.62 -24.49 -43.28
C LEU A 510 -14.45 -24.89 -44.21
N GLY A 511 -13.78 -26.01 -43.91
CA GLY A 511 -13.18 -26.92 -44.87
C GLY A 511 -11.68 -27.13 -44.75
N GLY A 512 -11.26 -28.37 -45.00
CA GLY A 512 -9.94 -28.74 -45.50
C GLY A 512 -9.80 -30.25 -45.60
N SER A 513 -9.25 -30.91 -44.58
CA SER A 513 -9.22 -32.39 -44.53
C SER A 513 -9.39 -32.86 -43.10
N ASP A 514 -10.64 -32.89 -42.68
CA ASP A 514 -11.04 -32.92 -41.28
C ASP A 514 -11.35 -34.35 -40.81
N VAL A 515 -11.21 -34.55 -39.51
CA VAL A 515 -11.43 -35.83 -38.84
C VAL A 515 -12.47 -35.68 -37.74
N LEU A 516 -13.51 -36.50 -37.77
CA LEU A 516 -14.35 -36.78 -36.60
C LEU A 516 -13.77 -38.00 -35.89
N GLN A 517 -13.14 -37.80 -34.74
CA GLN A 517 -12.58 -38.84 -33.89
C GLN A 517 -13.61 -39.30 -32.86
N VAL A 518 -14.07 -40.55 -32.99
CA VAL A 518 -15.02 -41.14 -32.04
C VAL A 518 -14.28 -42.00 -31.03
N ASN A 519 -14.41 -41.64 -29.77
CA ASN A 519 -13.77 -42.28 -28.63
C ASN A 519 -14.82 -42.94 -27.71
N GLY A 520 -14.38 -43.84 -26.83
CA GLY A 520 -15.28 -44.49 -25.87
C GLY A 520 -14.65 -45.71 -25.19
N ASP A 521 -15.11 -46.01 -23.97
CA ASP A 521 -14.72 -47.22 -23.23
C ASP A 521 -15.56 -48.43 -23.68
N VAL A 522 -15.41 -48.78 -24.95
CA VAL A 522 -16.10 -49.93 -25.55
C VAL A 522 -15.16 -51.12 -25.62
N ALA A 523 -15.60 -52.27 -25.09
CA ALA A 523 -14.79 -53.49 -25.08
C ALA A 523 -14.54 -54.07 -26.49
N ASP A 524 -15.37 -53.72 -27.47
CA ASP A 524 -15.28 -54.18 -28.86
C ASP A 524 -16.00 -53.20 -29.81
N TRP A 525 -15.23 -52.44 -30.59
CA TRP A 525 -15.74 -51.48 -31.59
C TRP A 525 -16.60 -52.12 -32.69
N SER A 526 -16.56 -53.45 -32.86
CA SER A 526 -17.44 -54.15 -33.81
C SER A 526 -18.92 -54.22 -33.40
N ASN A 527 -19.24 -53.84 -32.16
CA ASN A 527 -20.62 -53.80 -31.64
C ASN A 527 -21.26 -52.40 -31.68
N ILE A 528 -20.53 -51.39 -32.14
CA ILE A 528 -21.09 -50.05 -32.36
C ILE A 528 -21.86 -50.04 -33.68
N ASP A 529 -23.14 -49.70 -33.61
CA ASP A 529 -24.02 -49.47 -34.76
C ASP A 529 -24.11 -47.96 -35.02
N ILE A 530 -23.77 -47.56 -36.25
CA ILE A 530 -23.81 -46.16 -36.71
C ILE A 530 -24.98 -46.02 -37.69
N GLN A 531 -26.01 -45.29 -37.28
CA GLN A 531 -27.16 -44.99 -38.12
C GLN A 531 -27.02 -43.59 -38.71
N ALA A 532 -26.77 -43.52 -40.01
CA ALA A 532 -26.63 -42.27 -40.74
C ALA A 532 -27.95 -41.84 -41.39
N THR A 533 -28.37 -40.60 -41.14
CA THR A 533 -29.52 -39.95 -41.79
C THR A 533 -29.13 -38.61 -42.38
N LYS A 534 -29.74 -38.23 -43.51
CA LYS A 534 -29.46 -36.95 -44.18
C LYS A 534 -30.74 -36.20 -44.53
N GLY A 535 -30.65 -34.87 -44.51
CA GLY A 535 -31.73 -34.00 -44.99
C GLY A 535 -32.05 -34.26 -46.47
N ASP A 536 -33.32 -34.18 -46.85
CA ASP A 536 -33.76 -34.33 -48.24
C ASP A 536 -33.32 -33.17 -49.16
N ASP A 537 -32.98 -32.03 -48.58
CA ASP A 537 -32.30 -30.90 -49.22
C ASP A 537 -30.76 -31.01 -49.21
N GLY A 538 -30.23 -32.04 -48.55
CA GLY A 538 -28.80 -32.28 -48.41
C GLY A 538 -28.08 -31.34 -47.43
N SER A 539 -28.82 -30.58 -46.61
CA SER A 539 -28.26 -29.55 -45.72
C SER A 539 -27.51 -30.08 -44.50
N PHE A 540 -27.71 -31.35 -44.11
CA PHE A 540 -27.02 -31.94 -42.96
C PHE A 540 -26.86 -33.47 -43.09
N LEU A 541 -25.93 -34.01 -42.31
CA LEU A 541 -25.75 -35.43 -42.05
C LEU A 541 -25.74 -35.67 -40.54
N ASN A 542 -26.67 -36.49 -40.03
CA ASN A 542 -26.65 -36.93 -38.63
C ASN A 542 -26.13 -38.37 -38.53
N LEU A 543 -25.17 -38.59 -37.64
CA LEU A 543 -24.58 -39.88 -37.27
C LEU A 543 -25.01 -40.26 -35.85
N MET A 544 -25.95 -41.20 -35.73
CA MET A 544 -26.38 -41.72 -34.43
C MET A 544 -25.59 -42.96 -34.04
N PHE A 545 -24.97 -42.95 -32.86
CA PHE A 545 -24.18 -44.05 -32.33
C PHE A 545 -24.98 -44.88 -31.32
N SER A 546 -24.90 -46.21 -31.39
CA SER A 546 -25.59 -47.08 -30.45
C SER A 546 -24.86 -48.41 -30.19
N GLU A 547 -25.01 -48.97 -28.99
CA GLU A 547 -24.52 -50.32 -28.65
C GLU A 547 -25.68 -51.17 -28.09
N GLY A 548 -25.91 -52.34 -28.69
CA GLY A 548 -26.98 -53.24 -28.24
C GLY A 548 -28.40 -52.64 -28.28
N GLY A 549 -28.60 -51.57 -29.06
CA GLY A 549 -29.85 -50.82 -29.19
C GLY A 549 -30.02 -49.66 -28.20
N ASN A 550 -29.04 -49.35 -27.35
CA ASN A 550 -29.02 -48.14 -26.54
C ASN A 550 -28.26 -47.04 -27.27
N GLN A 551 -28.85 -45.86 -27.38
CA GLN A 551 -28.20 -44.68 -27.96
C GLN A 551 -27.07 -44.21 -27.04
N LEU A 552 -25.92 -43.90 -27.64
CA LEU A 552 -24.70 -43.42 -26.98
C LEU A 552 -24.36 -41.99 -27.39
N GLY A 553 -25.34 -41.28 -27.98
CA GLY A 553 -25.20 -39.93 -28.51
C GLY A 553 -25.25 -39.87 -30.03
N ASP A 554 -25.22 -38.66 -30.57
CA ASP A 554 -25.24 -38.40 -32.01
C ASP A 554 -24.49 -37.11 -32.39
N VAL A 555 -23.98 -37.08 -33.62
CA VAL A 555 -23.26 -35.92 -34.17
C VAL A 555 -23.93 -35.49 -35.46
N THR A 556 -24.39 -34.24 -35.51
CA THR A 556 -24.96 -33.62 -36.69
C THR A 556 -23.93 -32.70 -37.36
N ILE A 557 -23.54 -33.05 -38.58
CA ILE A 557 -22.63 -32.25 -39.40
C ILE A 557 -23.48 -31.36 -40.31
N ASP A 558 -23.29 -30.04 -40.20
CA ASP A 558 -23.87 -29.04 -41.10
C ASP A 558 -23.13 -29.04 -42.45
N LEU A 559 -23.89 -29.18 -43.53
CA LEU A 559 -23.41 -29.23 -44.91
C LEU A 559 -23.89 -28.03 -45.74
N ALA A 560 -24.56 -27.05 -45.12
CA ALA A 560 -25.12 -25.89 -45.81
C ALA A 560 -24.04 -25.05 -46.54
N ASN A 561 -22.81 -25.04 -46.02
CA ASN A 561 -21.68 -24.34 -46.61
C ASN A 561 -20.95 -25.13 -47.72
N GLY A 562 -21.37 -26.38 -47.98
CA GLY A 562 -20.80 -27.23 -49.03
C GLY A 562 -19.43 -27.84 -48.70
N SER A 563 -18.95 -27.67 -47.46
CA SER A 563 -17.84 -28.42 -46.88
C SER A 563 -18.37 -29.55 -45.99
N MET A 564 -17.53 -30.53 -45.68
CA MET A 564 -17.87 -31.64 -44.81
C MET A 564 -16.61 -32.21 -44.17
N VAL A 565 -16.75 -32.76 -42.97
CA VAL A 565 -15.71 -33.62 -42.39
C VAL A 565 -15.43 -34.80 -43.32
N GLU A 566 -14.18 -35.03 -43.73
CA GLU A 566 -13.83 -36.09 -44.69
C GLU A 566 -13.77 -37.50 -44.07
N THR A 567 -13.24 -37.59 -42.86
CA THR A 567 -12.86 -38.87 -42.24
C THR A 567 -13.55 -39.07 -40.90
N LEU A 568 -14.25 -40.19 -40.75
CA LEU A 568 -14.67 -40.70 -39.46
C LEU A 568 -13.61 -41.69 -38.97
N ARG A 569 -12.95 -41.38 -37.85
CA ARG A 569 -11.93 -42.24 -37.23
C ARG A 569 -12.48 -42.83 -35.94
N MET A 570 -12.43 -44.15 -35.82
CA MET A 570 -12.85 -44.89 -34.62
C MET A 570 -11.69 -45.00 -33.62
N GLY A 571 -11.98 -45.24 -32.34
CA GLY A 571 -10.96 -45.37 -31.29
C GLY A 571 -9.96 -46.53 -31.47
N ASP A 572 -10.21 -47.51 -32.35
CA ASP A 572 -9.24 -48.54 -32.74
C ASP A 572 -8.28 -48.10 -33.88
N GLY A 573 -8.47 -46.87 -34.40
CA GLY A 573 -7.72 -46.28 -35.51
C GLY A 573 -8.26 -46.65 -36.89
N SER A 574 -9.38 -47.38 -37.00
CA SER A 574 -10.04 -47.60 -38.27
C SER A 574 -10.70 -46.32 -38.79
N GLU A 575 -10.64 -46.11 -40.11
CA GLU A 575 -11.14 -44.89 -40.76
C GLU A 575 -12.20 -45.24 -41.81
N LEU A 576 -13.26 -44.44 -41.85
CA LEU A 576 -14.33 -44.49 -42.85
C LEU A 576 -14.42 -43.14 -43.55
N SER A 577 -14.73 -43.14 -44.85
CA SER A 577 -15.03 -41.91 -45.57
C SER A 577 -16.44 -41.44 -45.21
N VAL A 578 -16.56 -40.21 -44.71
CA VAL A 578 -17.87 -39.62 -44.41
C VAL A 578 -18.68 -39.43 -45.69
N GLN A 579 -18.04 -39.21 -46.84
CA GLN A 579 -18.71 -39.18 -48.14
C GLN A 579 -19.39 -40.51 -48.48
N ASP A 580 -18.72 -41.64 -48.24
CA ASP A 580 -19.31 -42.96 -48.46
C ASP A 580 -20.49 -43.20 -47.50
N ILE A 581 -20.39 -42.70 -46.25
CA ILE A 581 -21.49 -42.74 -45.28
C ILE A 581 -22.67 -41.91 -45.79
N TYR A 582 -22.44 -40.67 -46.21
CA TYR A 582 -23.45 -39.77 -46.75
C TYR A 582 -24.20 -40.35 -47.97
N ASP A 583 -23.47 -40.98 -48.89
CA ASP A 583 -24.05 -41.61 -50.08
C ASP A 583 -24.96 -42.81 -49.74
N SER A 584 -24.71 -43.46 -48.59
CA SER A 584 -25.48 -44.59 -48.08
C SER A 584 -26.56 -44.24 -47.05
N ALA A 585 -26.57 -42.99 -46.55
CA ALA A 585 -27.46 -42.51 -45.50
C ALA A 585 -28.95 -42.50 -45.93
N LEU A 586 -29.83 -42.70 -44.95
CA LEU A 586 -31.28 -42.64 -45.17
C LEU A 586 -31.76 -41.19 -45.27
N GLU A 587 -32.48 -40.86 -46.35
CA GLU A 587 -33.11 -39.55 -46.50
C GLU A 587 -34.32 -39.40 -45.58
N ILE A 588 -34.38 -38.27 -44.86
CA ILE A 588 -35.48 -37.91 -43.97
C ILE A 588 -36.02 -36.52 -44.34
N SER A 589 -37.35 -36.33 -44.23
CA SER A 589 -37.96 -35.00 -44.42
C SER A 589 -37.75 -34.17 -43.17
N THR A 590 -36.96 -33.09 -43.29
CA THR A 590 -36.68 -32.03 -42.30
C THR A 590 -36.98 -32.34 -40.82
N VAL A 591 -35.90 -32.54 -40.03
CA VAL A 591 -35.93 -32.34 -38.57
C VAL A 591 -35.91 -30.83 -38.30
N ASN A 592 -36.48 -30.40 -37.17
CA ASN A 592 -36.54 -29.00 -36.77
C ASN A 592 -35.12 -28.46 -36.47
N LEU A 593 -34.45 -27.91 -37.49
CA LEU A 593 -33.11 -27.31 -37.43
C LEU A 593 -33.07 -25.93 -36.76
N ASP A 594 -34.20 -25.43 -36.22
CA ASP A 594 -34.30 -24.14 -35.55
C ASP A 594 -33.32 -23.99 -34.36
N ALA A 595 -32.74 -25.09 -33.84
CA ALA A 595 -31.71 -25.06 -32.82
C ALA A 595 -30.28 -24.85 -33.37
N MET A 596 -29.96 -25.31 -34.59
CA MET A 596 -28.62 -25.21 -35.19
C MET A 596 -28.39 -23.88 -35.91
N SER A 597 -29.42 -23.33 -36.57
CA SER A 597 -29.33 -22.01 -37.23
C SER A 597 -29.31 -20.84 -36.24
N ALA A 598 -29.93 -20.99 -35.07
CA ALA A 598 -29.93 -19.96 -34.05
C ALA A 598 -28.57 -19.85 -33.33
N SER A 599 -27.77 -20.92 -33.28
CA SER A 599 -26.39 -20.84 -32.77
C SER A 599 -25.41 -20.36 -33.84
N LEU A 600 -25.56 -20.72 -35.12
CA LEU A 600 -24.68 -20.23 -36.19
C LEU A 600 -24.79 -18.69 -36.44
N ASP A 601 -25.99 -18.11 -36.36
CA ASP A 601 -26.16 -16.64 -36.45
C ASP A 601 -25.66 -15.92 -35.16
N ALA A 602 -25.67 -16.59 -34.00
CA ALA A 602 -25.11 -16.07 -32.74
C ALA A 602 -23.57 -16.26 -32.63
N VAL A 603 -22.99 -17.11 -33.48
CA VAL A 603 -21.55 -17.35 -33.64
C VAL A 603 -20.89 -16.27 -34.53
N LEU A 604 -21.67 -15.52 -35.32
CA LEU A 604 -21.19 -14.44 -36.21
C LEU A 604 -21.57 -13.01 -35.74
N ASP A 605 -22.45 -12.90 -34.75
CA ASP A 605 -22.77 -11.61 -34.10
C ASP A 605 -21.85 -11.42 -32.89
N GLY A 606 -21.23 -10.25 -32.78
CA GLY A 606 -20.51 -9.85 -31.57
C GLY A 606 -21.43 -9.83 -30.33
N PRO A 607 -20.88 -9.65 -29.12
CA PRO A 607 -21.64 -9.70 -27.86
C PRO A 607 -22.79 -8.68 -27.75
N ASP A 608 -22.96 -7.78 -28.73
CA ASP A 608 -24.02 -6.79 -28.83
C ASP A 608 -25.12 -7.09 -29.90
N GLY A 609 -25.04 -8.20 -30.62
CA GLY A 609 -26.02 -8.55 -31.66
C GLY A 609 -25.90 -7.72 -32.94
N THR A 610 -24.70 -7.26 -33.28
CA THR A 610 -24.42 -6.63 -34.57
C THR A 610 -23.61 -7.56 -35.49
N SER A 611 -24.08 -7.73 -36.74
CA SER A 611 -23.48 -8.62 -37.72
C SER A 611 -22.19 -8.04 -38.30
N GLU A 612 -21.04 -8.60 -37.92
CA GLU A 612 -19.72 -8.20 -38.44
C GLU A 612 -19.38 -8.83 -39.81
N THR A 613 -20.38 -9.18 -40.63
CA THR A 613 -20.11 -9.55 -42.03
C THR A 613 -19.90 -8.33 -42.95
N GLY A 614 -19.90 -7.11 -42.39
CA GLY A 614 -19.85 -5.84 -43.14
C GLY A 614 -18.56 -5.02 -43.08
N ASP A 615 -17.78 -5.05 -41.99
CA ASP A 615 -16.77 -4.02 -41.72
C ASP A 615 -15.30 -4.50 -41.71
N LEU A 616 -15.04 -5.77 -42.05
CA LEU A 616 -13.68 -6.34 -42.20
C LEU A 616 -12.86 -5.78 -43.39
N MET A 617 -13.27 -4.66 -44.00
CA MET A 617 -12.49 -3.97 -45.03
C MET A 617 -12.36 -2.44 -44.89
N GLU A 618 -12.68 -1.84 -43.75
CA GLU A 618 -12.48 -0.37 -43.55
C GLU A 618 -11.69 0.06 -42.28
N MET A 619 -11.15 -0.86 -41.47
CA MET A 619 -10.22 -0.49 -40.38
C MET A 619 -8.73 -0.72 -40.66
N VAL A 620 -8.37 -1.05 -41.92
CA VAL A 620 -7.00 -0.88 -42.43
C VAL A 620 -6.92 0.49 -43.11
N PHE A 621 -6.88 1.59 -42.34
CA PHE A 621 -6.22 2.88 -42.63
C PHE A 621 -6.55 3.91 -41.54
N ALA A 622 -5.94 3.80 -40.36
CA ALA A 622 -5.72 4.94 -39.46
C ALA A 622 -4.53 4.70 -38.51
N ALA A 623 -3.39 4.31 -39.06
CA ALA A 623 -2.10 4.54 -38.42
C ALA A 623 -1.38 5.64 -39.22
N ASP A 624 -1.54 6.90 -38.82
CA ASP A 624 -0.49 7.93 -38.95
C ASP A 624 -0.86 9.16 -38.09
N ASN A 625 -0.32 9.21 -36.87
CA ASN A 625 0.33 10.40 -36.28
C ASN A 625 0.76 10.07 -34.85
N ALA A 626 1.86 9.34 -34.75
CA ALA A 626 2.76 9.48 -33.61
C ALA A 626 3.55 10.78 -33.80
N SER A 627 3.22 11.81 -33.02
CA SER A 627 4.20 12.78 -32.54
C SER A 627 3.51 13.69 -31.51
N ASP A 628 3.94 13.57 -30.25
CA ASP A 628 4.29 14.67 -29.33
C ASP A 628 3.78 14.39 -27.91
N PHE A 629 4.57 13.63 -27.15
CA PHE A 629 4.60 13.69 -25.68
C PHE A 629 6.05 13.45 -25.23
N GLN A 630 6.82 14.53 -25.22
CA GLN A 630 7.91 14.76 -24.29
C GLN A 630 7.71 16.15 -23.69
N ASP A 631 7.95 16.26 -22.38
CA ASP A 631 8.05 17.44 -21.51
C ASP A 631 6.77 18.23 -21.17
N ASP A 632 6.23 18.01 -19.97
CA ASP A 632 6.34 18.90 -18.78
C ASP A 632 5.12 18.70 -17.83
N PRO A 633 5.30 18.65 -16.49
CA PRO A 633 4.29 18.30 -15.50
C PRO A 633 3.58 19.53 -14.95
N ALA A 634 2.25 19.49 -14.81
CA ALA A 634 1.48 20.27 -13.83
C ALA A 634 -0.02 19.96 -13.95
N GLU A 635 -0.67 19.89 -12.79
CA GLU A 635 -2.13 19.85 -12.55
C GLU A 635 -2.76 18.48 -12.86
N GLY A 636 -3.09 17.64 -11.87
CA GLY A 636 -3.76 17.98 -10.62
C GLY A 636 -5.26 18.11 -10.88
N GLU A 637 -6.04 17.27 -10.18
CA GLU A 637 -7.49 17.29 -10.01
C GLU A 637 -8.35 16.25 -10.76
N PHE A 638 -8.76 15.26 -9.95
CA PHE A 638 -10.13 14.75 -9.78
C PHE A 638 -10.70 13.80 -10.83
N PHE A 639 -10.60 12.49 -10.51
CA PHE A 639 -11.67 11.52 -10.76
C PHE A 639 -12.51 11.34 -9.49
N ALA A 640 -13.82 11.22 -9.68
CA ALA A 640 -14.83 10.92 -8.67
C ALA A 640 -15.56 9.65 -9.07
#